data_AF-A0A958U6H5-F1
#
_entry.id   AF-A0A958U6H5-F1
#
_cell.length_a   1.000
_cell.length_b   1.000
_cell.length_c   1.000
_cell.angle_alpha   90.00
_cell.angle_beta   90.00
_cell.angle_gamma   90.00
#
_symmetry.space_group_name_H-M   'P 1'
#
loop_
_entity.id
_entity.type
_entity.pdbx_description
1 polymer ?
#
loop_
_entity_poly.entity_id
_entity_poly.type
_entity_poly.pdbx_seq_one_letter_code
_entity_poly.pdbx_strand_id
1 'polypeptide(L)'
;MKKIYILLFSFAALFLSITKSNAQGTETFEAPLPVNSTSFTRAGLTFTSSSANFDTDEFLGAGAGGSDRYIDNIDAPATNSTYSISITGGATLFTMQSMEVYVSSIATGDNPTADGTMTFRGFDGATQVFTSTKTTGFPTTFGSTQGFFLLDFTALPVFGDASSINIDRLEVSINGAFQYFAIDNFEFDNEVLEADPPEVQSITVVGTPASTAPSVDFLVTFNENANNVSTDDFALDAVGTFGTIASVSAASGTTITVTVNGISGEGTISIDLNGGTNIADDLGNTPPPAFSAGQNHFVSRCFQETFESYTPGDFMFATNGVTYTTGTANFDVENFGGGGAGGSDQFLSNLSDQGTGKIYSITTSGPELFTIEAVDFYLSSQANGTNPTNDGTLTIEGRLTGSTLYTIQKTTGFPTNFTINNGFYTVDFATEGASDYSLTNIDELRVTIGGAFIYIALDNFEHCEEITAAAPPIVQSIKLIGNPPANSASVNFEVIFNENANLVSTDDFSLNLQGTAVGTIASLSGSGNTYNVLVNAISGEGSFRLDLNSGTDIEDDSGNTPPDPFTEGERFIVSICDVETYEGLADGTFSWTTNTVPWASQGAGFSVDEFIGAGAGGSDRYIDNVTSQGTGDINTIAITDTQMVKMGSMEIYVSSILNGDNPTNDGTLTVRGKLDGTTLYTVTKSTGFPTVFGSTQGFYLWDFATEGGTDHSMTDVDEIELGLGGAFQYLAVDNFKFCMDPPDETEVALAGGALTITDINGGTSDDNITLSVVGPNLRITNTVARFLISGAGVVEVDDNTVDVLLANITNGVTVDAISGNDAISITTALNLPGAANGLTIQNFDSFSQTPGSDITMGGDITYNIGGSIDFRNTTVGGNLSVTTVGNMANFGGTALNITGTTTLNSGAANIQLGGNHNFVGLINATGNIVSMSGTPPAIWNLNDITATSTIGFTNNAHGLTFNGVISGPGLVQLRGGGTEGLLQVAGTIAADLLEMAAGGQNIDVSLPGNDANLLRLYDTNNATFVDVDDIDFADVNVNNVTITAPTINFGGGSLVALNSGASNFNGDVTSVAGSIFNHNGGTVDFNGTSINLSSLQ
;
A
#
# COMPACT_ATOMS: atom_id res chain seq x y z
N MET A 1 -12.51 17.79 -22.52
CA MET A 1 -11.71 17.21 -23.62
C MET A 1 -12.51 16.22 -24.49
N LYS A 2 -13.71 16.59 -24.98
CA LYS A 2 -14.56 15.71 -25.83
C LYS A 2 -14.90 16.30 -27.22
N LYS A 3 -14.28 17.42 -27.62
CA LYS A 3 -14.54 18.09 -28.91
C LYS A 3 -13.35 18.10 -29.88
N ILE A 4 -12.22 17.49 -29.53
CA ILE A 4 -11.02 17.42 -30.39
C ILE A 4 -10.92 16.09 -31.16
N TYR A 5 -11.58 15.02 -30.70
CA TYR A 5 -11.55 13.71 -31.38
C TYR A 5 -12.44 13.62 -32.64
N ILE A 6 -13.50 14.42 -32.74
CA ILE A 6 -14.37 14.44 -33.94
C ILE A 6 -13.71 15.19 -35.12
N LEU A 7 -12.80 16.13 -34.82
CA LEU A 7 -12.14 16.93 -35.86
C LEU A 7 -10.93 16.20 -36.48
N LEU A 8 -10.27 15.30 -35.76
CA LEU A 8 -9.17 14.49 -36.33
C LEU A 8 -9.70 13.36 -37.23
N PHE A 9 -10.85 12.76 -36.92
CA PHE A 9 -11.46 11.74 -37.78
C PHE A 9 -12.00 12.33 -39.10
N SER A 10 -12.44 13.58 -39.06
CA SER A 10 -13.00 14.27 -40.24
C SER A 10 -11.94 14.80 -41.22
N PHE A 11 -10.67 14.90 -40.79
CA PHE A 11 -9.57 15.37 -41.64
C PHE A 11 -8.78 14.23 -42.31
N ALA A 12 -8.83 13.01 -41.74
CA ALA A 12 -8.24 11.82 -42.39
C ALA A 12 -9.10 11.29 -43.55
N ALA A 13 -10.42 11.50 -43.52
CA ALA A 13 -11.34 11.07 -44.57
C ALA A 13 -11.32 11.95 -45.84
N LEU A 14 -10.67 13.12 -45.81
CA LEU A 14 -10.69 14.09 -46.93
C LEU A 14 -9.45 14.06 -47.84
N PHE A 15 -8.50 13.16 -47.58
CA PHE A 15 -7.29 12.99 -48.41
C PHE A 15 -7.06 11.55 -48.92
N LEU A 16 -8.04 10.64 -48.79
CA LEU A 16 -8.14 9.56 -49.76
C LEU A 16 -8.76 10.14 -51.03
N SER A 17 -7.89 10.76 -51.83
CA SER A 17 -8.10 10.73 -53.27
C SER A 17 -8.27 9.25 -53.59
N ILE A 18 -9.48 8.81 -53.97
CA ILE A 18 -9.65 7.55 -54.68
C ILE A 18 -8.88 7.74 -55.98
N THR A 19 -7.58 7.54 -55.93
CA THR A 19 -6.85 7.06 -57.08
C THR A 19 -7.53 5.75 -57.39
N LYS A 20 -8.35 5.69 -58.44
CA LYS A 20 -8.59 4.42 -59.11
C LYS A 20 -7.20 3.82 -59.28
N SER A 21 -6.90 2.71 -58.60
CA SER A 21 -5.73 1.92 -58.95
C SER A 21 -5.90 1.66 -60.43
N ASN A 22 -4.90 2.05 -61.23
CA ASN A 22 -4.89 1.59 -62.60
C ASN A 22 -4.76 0.07 -62.50
N ALA A 23 -5.66 -0.69 -63.12
CA ALA A 23 -5.54 -2.13 -63.21
C ALA A 23 -4.10 -2.48 -63.65
N GLN A 24 -3.51 -3.48 -63.00
CA GLN A 24 -2.14 -3.91 -63.21
C GLN A 24 -1.98 -4.50 -64.63
N GLY A 25 -3.05 -5.06 -65.20
CA GLY A 25 -3.15 -5.45 -66.61
C GLY A 25 -4.51 -5.17 -67.22
N THR A 26 -4.52 -4.53 -68.40
CA THR A 26 -5.64 -4.49 -69.35
C THR A 26 -5.25 -5.24 -70.61
N GLU A 27 -5.98 -6.28 -70.98
CA GLU A 27 -5.88 -6.93 -72.29
C GLU A 27 -6.98 -6.40 -73.22
N THR A 28 -6.56 -5.84 -74.36
CA THR A 28 -7.45 -5.27 -75.38
C THR A 28 -7.55 -6.18 -76.61
N PHE A 29 -6.91 -7.35 -76.58
CA PHE A 29 -6.83 -8.35 -77.67
C PHE A 29 -6.18 -7.85 -78.97
N GLU A 30 -5.56 -6.67 -78.93
CA GLU A 30 -4.93 -6.04 -80.08
C GLU A 30 -3.54 -6.64 -80.40
N ALA A 31 -3.01 -6.31 -81.58
CA ALA A 31 -1.74 -6.85 -82.07
C ALA A 31 -0.60 -6.70 -81.03
N PRO A 32 0.20 -7.77 -80.79
CA PRO A 32 0.53 -8.84 -81.73
C PRO A 32 -0.29 -10.14 -81.63
N LEU A 33 -1.42 -10.19 -80.90
CA LEU A 33 -2.21 -11.42 -80.74
C LEU A 33 -2.86 -11.86 -82.06
N PRO A 34 -2.61 -13.08 -82.59
CA PRO A 34 -3.23 -13.55 -83.84
C PRO A 34 -4.74 -13.76 -83.72
N VAL A 35 -5.45 -13.63 -84.84
CA VAL A 35 -6.85 -14.09 -84.98
C VAL A 35 -6.92 -15.61 -84.75
N ASN A 36 -8.00 -16.07 -84.13
CA ASN A 36 -8.28 -17.41 -83.61
C ASN A 36 -7.36 -17.85 -82.45
N SER A 37 -6.86 -16.91 -81.66
CA SER A 37 -6.10 -17.26 -80.45
C SER A 37 -7.04 -17.52 -79.27
N THR A 38 -6.87 -18.67 -78.62
CA THR A 38 -7.56 -19.06 -77.37
C THR A 38 -6.75 -18.74 -76.12
N SER A 39 -5.58 -18.09 -76.27
CA SER A 39 -4.73 -17.72 -75.14
C SER A 39 -4.09 -16.38 -75.35
N PHE A 40 -3.93 -15.62 -74.27
CA PHE A 40 -3.30 -14.30 -74.27
C PHE A 40 -2.43 -14.12 -73.03
N THR A 41 -1.39 -13.31 -73.15
CA THR A 41 -0.45 -13.03 -72.06
C THR A 41 -0.32 -11.54 -71.86
N ARG A 42 -0.64 -11.06 -70.66
CA ARG A 42 -0.59 -9.64 -70.30
C ARG A 42 -0.08 -9.49 -68.87
N ALA A 43 0.74 -8.47 -68.63
CA ALA A 43 1.32 -8.18 -67.31
C ALA A 43 2.06 -9.37 -66.63
N GLY A 44 2.53 -10.36 -67.41
CA GLY A 44 3.21 -11.55 -66.89
C GLY A 44 2.29 -12.72 -66.56
N LEU A 45 0.97 -12.54 -66.66
CA LEU A 45 -0.03 -13.60 -66.48
C LEU A 45 -0.49 -14.12 -67.84
N THR A 46 -0.67 -15.44 -67.95
CA THR A 46 -1.19 -16.08 -69.17
C THR A 46 -2.57 -16.64 -68.91
N PHE A 47 -3.53 -16.26 -69.75
CA PHE A 47 -4.91 -16.72 -69.68
C PHE A 47 -5.26 -17.59 -70.90
N THR A 48 -6.14 -18.56 -70.70
CA THR A 48 -6.67 -19.44 -71.74
C THR A 48 -8.19 -19.50 -71.67
N SER A 49 -8.85 -19.43 -72.83
CA SER A 49 -10.29 -19.55 -72.95
C SER A 49 -10.79 -21.00 -72.95
N SER A 50 -12.07 -21.22 -72.64
CA SER A 50 -12.66 -22.56 -72.45
C SER A 50 -12.73 -23.43 -73.70
N SER A 51 -12.66 -22.85 -74.91
CA SER A 51 -12.82 -23.60 -76.15
C SER A 51 -12.18 -22.91 -77.35
N ALA A 52 -11.92 -23.69 -78.40
CA ALA A 52 -11.47 -23.19 -79.70
C ALA A 52 -12.52 -22.40 -80.49
N ASN A 53 -13.75 -22.29 -79.96
CA ASN A 53 -14.81 -21.45 -80.53
C ASN A 53 -15.12 -20.27 -79.59
N PHE A 54 -14.25 -20.00 -78.61
CA PHE A 54 -14.27 -18.79 -77.81
C PHE A 54 -12.87 -18.18 -77.88
N ASP A 55 -12.59 -17.52 -78.99
CA ASP A 55 -11.28 -17.11 -79.43
C ASP A 55 -11.33 -15.71 -80.05
N THR A 56 -10.15 -15.19 -80.37
CA THR A 56 -10.01 -13.80 -80.79
C THR A 56 -10.34 -13.63 -82.26
N ASP A 57 -11.31 -12.78 -82.57
CA ASP A 57 -11.70 -12.48 -83.95
C ASP A 57 -11.44 -11.02 -84.32
N GLU A 58 -11.43 -10.73 -85.63
CA GLU A 58 -11.16 -9.38 -86.15
C GLU A 58 -12.38 -8.81 -86.88
N PHE A 59 -12.92 -7.73 -86.33
CA PHE A 59 -14.00 -6.93 -86.89
C PHE A 59 -13.63 -5.45 -86.80
N LEU A 60 -13.27 -4.86 -87.95
CA LEU A 60 -12.74 -3.50 -88.03
C LEU A 60 -13.68 -2.47 -87.39
N GLY A 61 -13.21 -1.85 -86.31
CA GLY A 61 -13.90 -0.81 -85.54
C GLY A 61 -15.26 -1.26 -85.01
N ALA A 62 -15.38 -2.52 -84.59
CA ALA A 62 -16.60 -3.08 -84.01
C ALA A 62 -16.46 -3.38 -82.50
N GLY A 63 -15.25 -3.43 -81.96
CA GLY A 63 -14.99 -3.72 -80.56
C GLY A 63 -15.18 -2.52 -79.63
N ALA A 64 -14.98 -2.73 -78.34
CA ALA A 64 -15.24 -1.68 -77.37
C ALA A 64 -14.24 -0.52 -77.52
N GLY A 65 -14.76 0.72 -77.56
CA GLY A 65 -13.93 1.91 -77.81
C GLY A 65 -13.37 2.04 -79.24
N GLY A 66 -13.72 1.12 -80.16
CA GLY A 66 -13.29 1.16 -81.56
C GLY A 66 -12.13 0.23 -81.89
N SER A 67 -11.86 -0.73 -81.02
CA SER A 67 -10.93 -1.84 -81.25
C SER A 67 -11.36 -2.68 -82.46
N ASP A 68 -10.36 -3.29 -83.07
CA ASP A 68 -10.53 -4.16 -84.23
C ASP A 68 -10.62 -5.63 -83.82
N ARG A 69 -10.20 -5.98 -82.59
CA ARG A 69 -10.14 -7.37 -82.09
C ARG A 69 -10.69 -7.51 -80.69
N TYR A 70 -11.34 -8.65 -80.44
CA TYR A 70 -11.88 -9.04 -79.14
C TYR A 70 -12.13 -10.55 -79.14
N ILE A 71 -12.39 -11.14 -77.96
CA ILE A 71 -12.72 -12.57 -77.87
C ILE A 71 -14.23 -12.76 -78.00
N ASP A 72 -14.69 -13.64 -78.87
CA ASP A 72 -16.11 -13.91 -79.07
C ASP A 72 -16.40 -15.38 -79.33
N ASN A 73 -17.67 -15.74 -79.48
CA ASN A 73 -18.09 -17.10 -79.77
C ASN A 73 -18.68 -17.31 -81.19
N ILE A 74 -18.28 -16.52 -82.17
CA ILE A 74 -18.90 -16.49 -83.51
C ILE A 74 -18.78 -17.82 -84.27
N ASP A 75 -17.75 -18.59 -83.96
CA ASP A 75 -17.50 -19.90 -84.57
C ASP A 75 -18.48 -20.99 -84.09
N ALA A 76 -19.12 -20.80 -82.93
CA ALA A 76 -20.14 -21.71 -82.40
C ALA A 76 -21.21 -21.01 -81.52
N PRO A 77 -22.01 -20.08 -82.07
CA PRO A 77 -23.03 -19.36 -81.32
C PRO A 77 -24.15 -20.31 -80.89
N ALA A 78 -24.47 -20.30 -79.60
CA ALA A 78 -25.47 -21.19 -79.01
C ALA A 78 -26.09 -20.60 -77.74
N THR A 79 -27.40 -20.81 -77.57
CA THR A 79 -28.12 -20.45 -76.33
C THR A 79 -27.71 -21.32 -75.15
N ASN A 80 -27.75 -20.76 -73.93
CA ASN A 80 -27.48 -21.48 -72.68
C ASN A 80 -26.06 -22.08 -72.64
N SER A 81 -25.10 -21.33 -73.14
CA SER A 81 -23.68 -21.72 -73.21
C SER A 81 -22.88 -21.05 -72.11
N THR A 82 -21.82 -21.72 -71.65
CA THR A 82 -20.88 -21.21 -70.65
C THR A 82 -19.49 -21.13 -71.27
N TYR A 83 -18.86 -19.99 -71.11
CA TYR A 83 -17.48 -19.71 -71.52
C TYR A 83 -16.65 -19.42 -70.28
N SER A 84 -15.36 -19.70 -70.33
CA SER A 84 -14.45 -19.36 -69.23
C SER A 84 -13.14 -18.79 -69.72
N ILE A 85 -12.54 -17.95 -68.89
CA ILE A 85 -11.16 -17.51 -69.00
C ILE A 85 -10.46 -17.97 -67.72
N SER A 86 -9.40 -18.76 -67.88
CA SER A 86 -8.64 -19.34 -66.77
C SER A 86 -7.19 -18.91 -66.84
N ILE A 87 -6.57 -18.63 -65.69
CA ILE A 87 -5.12 -18.41 -65.62
C ILE A 87 -4.39 -19.75 -65.77
N THR A 88 -3.35 -19.81 -66.61
CA THR A 88 -2.67 -21.07 -66.99
C THR A 88 -1.14 -20.99 -66.94
N GLY A 89 -0.54 -19.84 -66.63
CA GLY A 89 0.92 -19.72 -66.52
C GLY A 89 1.39 -18.56 -65.64
N GLY A 90 2.26 -18.88 -64.67
CA GLY A 90 2.94 -17.92 -63.79
C GLY A 90 2.39 -17.90 -62.35
N ALA A 91 1.27 -17.21 -62.14
CA ALA A 91 0.53 -17.15 -60.88
C ALA A 91 -0.63 -18.16 -60.85
N THR A 92 -1.10 -18.55 -59.67
CA THR A 92 -2.25 -19.44 -59.48
C THR A 92 -3.58 -18.70 -59.41
N LEU A 93 -3.57 -17.43 -59.00
CA LEU A 93 -4.77 -16.61 -58.81
C LEU A 93 -4.57 -15.20 -59.36
N PHE A 94 -5.68 -14.51 -59.61
CA PHE A 94 -5.77 -13.11 -60.00
C PHE A 94 -7.07 -12.51 -59.46
N THR A 95 -7.22 -11.19 -59.49
CA THR A 95 -8.48 -10.51 -59.14
C THR A 95 -9.05 -9.78 -60.36
N MET A 96 -10.37 -9.77 -60.51
CA MET A 96 -11.04 -9.10 -61.63
C MET A 96 -11.36 -7.64 -61.29
N GLN A 97 -11.04 -6.71 -62.19
CA GLN A 97 -11.40 -5.31 -62.01
C GLN A 97 -12.61 -4.94 -62.89
N SER A 98 -12.50 -5.16 -64.21
CA SER A 98 -13.59 -4.87 -65.14
C SER A 98 -13.44 -5.63 -66.46
N MET A 99 -14.51 -5.67 -67.26
CA MET A 99 -14.43 -6.07 -68.67
C MET A 99 -15.57 -5.44 -69.47
N GLU A 100 -15.37 -5.20 -70.76
CA GLU A 100 -16.43 -4.76 -71.66
C GLU A 100 -17.08 -5.96 -72.35
N VAL A 101 -18.40 -6.00 -72.36
CA VAL A 101 -19.18 -7.18 -72.78
C VAL A 101 -20.20 -6.82 -73.84
N TYR A 102 -20.31 -7.65 -74.87
CA TYR A 102 -21.35 -7.59 -75.90
C TYR A 102 -22.17 -8.88 -75.93
N VAL A 103 -23.49 -8.76 -76.13
CA VAL A 103 -24.39 -9.91 -76.28
C VAL A 103 -25.46 -9.68 -77.33
N SER A 104 -25.85 -10.76 -78.02
CA SER A 104 -26.93 -10.73 -79.00
C SER A 104 -27.68 -12.06 -79.04
N SER A 105 -29.00 -11.99 -79.26
CA SER A 105 -29.84 -13.14 -79.61
C SER A 105 -29.74 -13.54 -81.08
N ILE A 106 -28.91 -12.84 -81.87
CA ILE A 106 -28.60 -13.16 -83.26
C ILE A 106 -27.26 -13.88 -83.31
N ALA A 107 -27.21 -15.07 -83.91
CA ALA A 107 -26.01 -15.90 -83.96
C ALA A 107 -24.80 -15.23 -84.65
N THR A 108 -25.03 -14.34 -85.61
CA THR A 108 -23.99 -13.58 -86.32
C THR A 108 -23.47 -12.37 -85.55
N GLY A 109 -24.08 -12.03 -84.40
CA GLY A 109 -23.71 -10.84 -83.63
C GLY A 109 -24.12 -9.50 -84.25
N ASP A 110 -24.86 -9.49 -85.37
CA ASP A 110 -25.12 -8.30 -86.20
C ASP A 110 -25.77 -7.10 -85.47
N ASN A 111 -26.45 -7.30 -84.34
CA ASN A 111 -26.99 -6.22 -83.50
C ASN A 111 -27.05 -6.67 -82.03
N PRO A 112 -26.80 -5.79 -81.05
CA PRO A 112 -26.94 -6.14 -79.64
C PRO A 112 -28.43 -6.27 -79.25
N THR A 113 -28.74 -7.17 -78.33
CA THR A 113 -30.12 -7.40 -77.85
C THR A 113 -30.19 -7.44 -76.32
N ALA A 114 -31.41 -7.43 -75.76
CA ALA A 114 -31.65 -7.37 -74.31
C ALA A 114 -32.70 -8.39 -73.83
N ASP A 115 -32.81 -9.52 -74.52
CA ASP A 115 -33.82 -10.57 -74.37
C ASP A 115 -33.28 -11.86 -73.70
N GLY A 116 -32.14 -11.78 -73.03
CA GLY A 116 -31.52 -12.86 -72.26
C GLY A 116 -31.00 -12.43 -70.90
N THR A 117 -30.25 -13.32 -70.24
CA THR A 117 -29.57 -13.05 -68.97
C THR A 117 -28.13 -13.54 -69.01
N MET A 118 -27.26 -12.96 -68.17
CA MET A 118 -25.87 -13.38 -68.04
C MET A 118 -25.55 -13.71 -66.59
N THR A 119 -24.86 -14.82 -66.36
CA THR A 119 -24.37 -15.21 -65.04
C THR A 119 -22.85 -15.28 -65.05
N PHE A 120 -22.22 -14.54 -64.15
CA PHE A 120 -20.77 -14.47 -63.96
C PHE A 120 -20.41 -15.22 -62.68
N ARG A 121 -19.36 -16.04 -62.71
CA ARG A 121 -18.90 -16.83 -61.56
C ARG A 121 -17.39 -16.79 -61.48
N GLY A 122 -16.88 -16.48 -60.29
CA GLY A 122 -15.45 -16.60 -59.97
C GLY A 122 -15.19 -17.90 -59.24
N PHE A 123 -14.11 -18.58 -59.58
CA PHE A 123 -13.66 -19.80 -58.91
C PHE A 123 -12.24 -19.65 -58.40
N ASP A 124 -11.95 -20.27 -57.26
CA ASP A 124 -10.62 -20.63 -56.79
C ASP A 124 -10.59 -22.17 -56.73
N GLY A 125 -9.91 -22.79 -57.70
CA GLY A 125 -9.93 -24.22 -57.92
C GLY A 125 -11.34 -24.74 -58.21
N ALA A 126 -11.85 -25.60 -57.34
CA ALA A 126 -13.21 -26.14 -57.44
C ALA A 126 -14.28 -25.27 -56.77
N THR A 127 -13.86 -24.28 -55.96
CA THR A 127 -14.76 -23.49 -55.10
C THR A 127 -15.24 -22.25 -55.84
N GLN A 128 -16.56 -22.08 -55.93
CA GLN A 128 -17.14 -20.85 -56.47
C GLN A 128 -17.14 -19.76 -55.40
N VAL A 129 -16.28 -18.74 -55.54
CA VAL A 129 -16.10 -17.67 -54.55
C VAL A 129 -17.04 -16.48 -54.76
N PHE A 130 -17.54 -16.28 -55.99
CA PHE A 130 -18.65 -15.36 -56.23
C PHE A 130 -19.56 -15.82 -57.38
N THR A 131 -20.81 -15.35 -57.36
CA THR A 131 -21.75 -15.48 -58.48
C THR A 131 -22.65 -14.26 -58.57
N SER A 132 -22.85 -13.76 -59.79
CA SER A 132 -23.71 -12.60 -60.06
C SER A 132 -24.50 -12.84 -61.33
N THR A 133 -25.79 -12.53 -61.33
CA THR A 133 -26.63 -12.62 -62.52
C THR A 133 -27.16 -11.25 -62.91
N LYS A 134 -26.81 -10.81 -64.12
CA LYS A 134 -27.35 -9.61 -64.75
C LYS A 134 -28.55 -10.00 -65.61
N THR A 135 -29.69 -9.38 -65.35
CA THR A 135 -30.96 -9.65 -66.06
C THR A 135 -31.47 -8.46 -66.88
N THR A 136 -30.87 -7.27 -66.70
CA THR A 136 -31.30 -6.02 -67.34
C THR A 136 -30.12 -5.10 -67.60
N GLY A 137 -30.33 -4.04 -68.39
CA GLY A 137 -29.30 -3.04 -68.70
C GLY A 137 -28.34 -3.45 -69.83
N PHE A 138 -28.77 -4.36 -70.71
CA PHE A 138 -28.04 -4.72 -71.93
C PHE A 138 -28.33 -3.69 -73.05
N PRO A 139 -27.32 -3.28 -73.84
CA PRO A 139 -27.53 -2.42 -75.01
C PRO A 139 -28.44 -3.07 -76.06
N THR A 140 -29.21 -2.26 -76.79
CA THR A 140 -30.04 -2.71 -77.94
C THR A 140 -29.71 -1.96 -79.24
N THR A 141 -28.70 -1.11 -79.19
CA THR A 141 -28.17 -0.32 -80.31
C THR A 141 -26.67 -0.17 -80.13
N PHE A 142 -25.90 -0.01 -81.22
CA PHE A 142 -24.45 0.20 -81.15
C PHE A 142 -24.02 1.43 -80.35
N GLY A 143 -24.76 2.54 -80.39
CA GLY A 143 -24.44 3.73 -79.60
C GLY A 143 -22.98 4.22 -79.77
N SER A 144 -22.40 4.81 -78.73
CA SER A 144 -20.99 5.25 -78.71
C SER A 144 -20.01 4.17 -78.24
N THR A 145 -20.50 3.03 -77.75
CA THR A 145 -19.70 1.90 -77.22
C THR A 145 -19.70 0.69 -78.13
N GLN A 146 -20.20 0.83 -79.38
CA GLN A 146 -20.37 -0.27 -80.33
C GLN A 146 -21.19 -1.45 -79.79
N GLY A 147 -22.13 -1.17 -78.87
CA GLY A 147 -23.03 -2.17 -78.29
C GLY A 147 -22.45 -2.91 -77.09
N PHE A 148 -21.19 -2.64 -76.71
CA PHE A 148 -20.59 -3.15 -75.49
C PHE A 148 -21.10 -2.37 -74.26
N PHE A 149 -21.15 -3.05 -73.11
CA PHE A 149 -21.35 -2.43 -71.79
C PHE A 149 -20.22 -2.83 -70.84
N LEU A 150 -19.86 -1.93 -69.93
CA LEU A 150 -18.88 -2.22 -68.88
C LEU A 150 -19.51 -3.11 -67.80
N LEU A 151 -18.85 -4.23 -67.50
CA LEU A 151 -19.06 -5.01 -66.30
C LEU A 151 -17.98 -4.65 -65.28
N ASP A 152 -18.39 -3.99 -64.20
CA ASP A 152 -17.52 -3.51 -63.13
C ASP A 152 -17.56 -4.49 -61.94
N PHE A 153 -16.43 -5.10 -61.60
CA PHE A 153 -16.37 -6.08 -60.53
C PHE A 153 -16.39 -5.43 -59.14
N THR A 154 -16.19 -4.13 -59.02
CA THR A 154 -16.42 -3.39 -57.75
C THR A 154 -17.90 -3.28 -57.40
N ALA A 155 -18.79 -3.54 -58.36
CA ALA A 155 -20.23 -3.33 -58.24
C ALA A 155 -21.04 -4.37 -59.03
N LEU A 156 -20.71 -5.66 -58.88
CA LEU A 156 -21.47 -6.72 -59.53
C LEU A 156 -22.93 -6.74 -59.04
N PRO A 157 -23.92 -6.93 -59.94
CA PRO A 157 -25.32 -7.05 -59.55
C PRO A 157 -25.53 -8.13 -58.49
N VAL A 158 -26.30 -7.84 -57.44
CA VAL A 158 -26.63 -8.74 -56.32
C VAL A 158 -25.46 -9.06 -55.38
N PHE A 159 -24.23 -9.26 -55.89
CA PHE A 159 -23.08 -9.66 -55.09
C PHE A 159 -22.37 -8.47 -54.40
N GLY A 160 -22.28 -7.32 -55.06
CA GLY A 160 -21.51 -6.18 -54.57
C GLY A 160 -20.07 -6.19 -55.10
N ASP A 161 -19.10 -5.86 -54.24
CA ASP A 161 -17.69 -5.78 -54.62
C ASP A 161 -17.04 -7.18 -54.66
N ALA A 162 -16.56 -7.56 -55.84
CA ALA A 162 -15.78 -8.77 -56.09
C ALA A 162 -14.36 -8.45 -56.58
N SER A 163 -13.95 -7.18 -56.55
CA SER A 163 -12.70 -6.72 -57.15
C SER A 163 -11.43 -7.10 -56.38
N SER A 164 -11.58 -7.49 -55.11
CA SER A 164 -10.48 -7.99 -54.27
C SER A 164 -10.53 -9.51 -54.06
N ILE A 165 -11.42 -10.22 -54.75
CA ILE A 165 -11.59 -11.67 -54.57
C ILE A 165 -10.65 -12.41 -55.53
N ASN A 166 -9.73 -13.20 -54.96
CA ASN A 166 -8.82 -14.05 -55.72
C ASN A 166 -9.60 -15.16 -56.44
N ILE A 167 -9.33 -15.32 -57.74
CA ILE A 167 -9.88 -16.38 -58.60
C ILE A 167 -8.80 -16.97 -59.52
N ASP A 168 -8.94 -18.22 -59.91
CA ASP A 168 -8.17 -18.86 -61.00
C ASP A 168 -8.96 -18.89 -62.33
N ARG A 169 -10.29 -18.73 -62.25
CA ARG A 169 -11.19 -18.82 -63.39
C ARG A 169 -12.40 -17.91 -63.24
N LEU A 170 -12.68 -17.16 -64.31
CA LEU A 170 -13.96 -16.48 -64.52
C LEU A 170 -14.80 -17.31 -65.50
N GLU A 171 -15.99 -17.71 -65.10
CA GLU A 171 -17.00 -18.30 -65.98
C GLU A 171 -18.13 -17.31 -66.28
N VAL A 172 -18.57 -17.30 -67.54
CA VAL A 172 -19.68 -16.49 -68.03
C VAL A 172 -20.68 -17.38 -68.75
N SER A 173 -21.88 -17.51 -68.20
CA SER A 173 -23.01 -18.20 -68.84
C SER A 173 -23.96 -17.20 -69.48
N ILE A 174 -24.18 -17.32 -70.78
CA ILE A 174 -25.28 -16.63 -71.48
C ILE A 174 -26.52 -17.51 -71.47
N ASN A 175 -27.67 -16.95 -71.10
CA ASN A 175 -28.93 -17.68 -70.95
C ASN A 175 -30.07 -16.95 -71.65
N GLY A 176 -31.18 -17.66 -71.86
CA GLY A 176 -32.35 -17.13 -72.55
C GLY A 176 -32.14 -17.06 -74.06
N ALA A 177 -32.48 -15.94 -74.69
CA ALA A 177 -32.41 -15.81 -76.14
C ALA A 177 -30.99 -15.50 -76.66
N PHE A 178 -30.04 -15.12 -75.80
CA PHE A 178 -28.67 -14.80 -76.21
C PHE A 178 -27.95 -16.01 -76.82
N GLN A 179 -27.33 -15.79 -77.98
CA GLN A 179 -26.59 -16.80 -78.75
C GLN A 179 -25.13 -16.37 -78.98
N TYR A 180 -24.90 -15.07 -79.13
CA TYR A 180 -23.59 -14.47 -79.36
C TYR A 180 -23.13 -13.67 -78.13
N PHE A 181 -21.85 -13.76 -77.82
CA PHE A 181 -21.18 -13.16 -76.67
C PHE A 181 -19.74 -12.79 -77.05
N ALA A 182 -19.35 -11.57 -76.72
CA ALA A 182 -17.97 -11.11 -76.86
C ALA A 182 -17.49 -10.38 -75.60
N ILE A 183 -16.18 -10.43 -75.35
CA ILE A 183 -15.49 -9.69 -74.29
C ILE A 183 -14.35 -8.89 -74.91
N ASP A 184 -14.22 -7.65 -74.47
CA ASP A 184 -13.12 -6.76 -74.79
C ASP A 184 -12.62 -6.06 -73.51
N ASN A 185 -11.43 -5.46 -73.56
CA ASN A 185 -10.81 -4.71 -72.45
C ASN A 185 -10.88 -5.46 -71.10
N PHE A 186 -10.31 -6.66 -71.05
CA PHE A 186 -10.27 -7.52 -69.87
C PHE A 186 -9.25 -6.99 -68.85
N GLU A 187 -9.73 -6.43 -67.73
CA GLU A 187 -8.94 -5.80 -66.68
C GLU A 187 -8.84 -6.64 -65.40
N PHE A 188 -7.61 -6.82 -64.92
CA PHE A 188 -7.30 -7.65 -63.75
C PHE A 188 -6.10 -7.10 -62.96
N ASP A 189 -6.01 -7.52 -61.70
CA ASP A 189 -4.86 -7.32 -60.80
C ASP A 189 -4.27 -8.68 -60.38
N ASN A 190 -3.07 -8.64 -59.79
CA ASN A 190 -2.48 -9.81 -59.12
C ASN A 190 -3.35 -10.27 -57.92
N GLU A 191 -3.01 -11.44 -57.37
CA GLU A 191 -3.61 -11.94 -56.12
C GLU A 191 -3.38 -10.99 -54.93
N VAL A 192 -4.35 -10.93 -54.02
CA VAL A 192 -4.25 -10.26 -52.72
C VAL A 192 -3.80 -11.28 -51.67
N LEU A 193 -2.70 -11.00 -50.96
CA LEU A 193 -2.17 -11.85 -49.87
C LEU A 193 -2.75 -11.40 -48.51
N GLU A 194 -3.05 -12.36 -47.64
CA GLU A 194 -3.49 -12.17 -46.24
C GLU A 194 -2.31 -11.62 -45.38
N ALA A 195 -2.58 -10.76 -44.39
CA ALA A 195 -1.54 -10.01 -43.67
C ALA A 195 -1.58 -10.13 -42.13
N ASP A 196 -2.55 -10.84 -41.56
CA ASP A 196 -2.69 -11.00 -40.12
C ASP A 196 -1.90 -12.25 -39.64
N PRO A 197 -1.22 -12.20 -38.48
CA PRO A 197 -0.58 -13.39 -37.92
C PRO A 197 -1.64 -14.32 -37.29
N PRO A 198 -1.30 -15.60 -37.01
CA PRO A 198 -2.20 -16.52 -36.33
C PRO A 198 -2.62 -16.00 -34.95
N GLU A 199 -3.87 -16.18 -34.57
CA GLU A 199 -4.45 -15.77 -33.28
C GLU A 199 -5.00 -17.00 -32.53
N VAL A 200 -4.73 -17.08 -31.23
CA VAL A 200 -5.29 -18.13 -30.37
C VAL A 200 -6.76 -17.83 -30.10
N GLN A 201 -7.64 -18.75 -30.51
CA GLN A 201 -9.07 -18.71 -30.24
C GLN A 201 -9.41 -19.29 -28.86
N SER A 202 -8.69 -20.33 -28.43
CA SER A 202 -8.92 -20.98 -27.14
C SER A 202 -7.73 -21.83 -26.69
N ILE A 203 -7.58 -21.96 -25.38
CA ILE A 203 -6.72 -22.95 -24.73
C ILE A 203 -7.61 -23.74 -23.75
N THR A 204 -7.81 -25.03 -24.02
CA THR A 204 -8.71 -25.89 -23.24
C THR A 204 -8.01 -27.15 -22.77
N VAL A 205 -8.36 -27.65 -21.59
CA VAL A 205 -7.88 -28.94 -21.07
C VAL A 205 -8.38 -30.07 -21.99
N VAL A 206 -7.51 -31.00 -22.35
CA VAL A 206 -7.84 -32.15 -23.20
C VAL A 206 -8.45 -33.26 -22.36
N GLY A 207 -9.71 -33.61 -22.67
CA GLY A 207 -10.43 -34.68 -21.99
C GLY A 207 -10.82 -34.30 -20.56
N THR A 208 -10.85 -35.29 -19.68
CA THR A 208 -11.20 -35.13 -18.25
C THR A 208 -10.11 -35.79 -17.40
N PRO A 209 -8.88 -35.23 -17.40
CA PRO A 209 -7.82 -35.76 -16.53
C PRO A 209 -8.27 -35.73 -15.07
N ALA A 210 -7.91 -36.76 -14.31
CA ALA A 210 -8.10 -36.78 -12.87
C ALA A 210 -7.40 -35.57 -12.24
N SER A 211 -7.91 -35.05 -11.13
CA SER A 211 -7.27 -33.95 -10.41
C SER A 211 -5.92 -34.34 -9.83
N THR A 212 -5.58 -35.63 -9.77
CA THR A 212 -4.22 -36.11 -9.42
C THR A 212 -3.35 -36.45 -10.63
N ALA A 213 -3.78 -36.10 -11.85
CA ALA A 213 -3.07 -36.49 -13.06
C ALA A 213 -1.63 -35.92 -13.06
N PRO A 214 -0.58 -36.76 -13.17
CA PRO A 214 0.81 -36.29 -13.17
C PRO A 214 1.20 -35.55 -14.47
N SER A 215 0.27 -35.49 -15.42
CA SER A 215 0.40 -34.86 -16.72
C SER A 215 -0.98 -34.40 -17.21
N VAL A 216 -1.02 -33.19 -17.76
CA VAL A 216 -2.23 -32.58 -18.35
C VAL A 216 -1.87 -32.02 -19.72
N ASP A 217 -2.74 -32.30 -20.69
CA ASP A 217 -2.63 -31.78 -22.05
C ASP A 217 -3.59 -30.60 -22.22
N PHE A 218 -3.10 -29.51 -22.83
CA PHE A 218 -3.89 -28.35 -23.22
C PHE A 218 -3.95 -28.25 -24.74
N LEU A 219 -5.16 -28.13 -25.31
CA LEU A 219 -5.39 -27.92 -26.73
C LEU A 219 -5.47 -26.42 -27.03
N VAL A 220 -4.47 -25.92 -27.74
CA VAL A 220 -4.42 -24.55 -28.26
C VAL A 220 -5.00 -24.56 -29.67
N THR A 221 -6.05 -23.77 -29.92
CA THR A 221 -6.69 -23.64 -31.24
C THR A 221 -6.41 -22.25 -31.81
N PHE A 222 -5.86 -22.20 -33.02
CA PHE A 222 -5.61 -20.96 -33.75
C PHE A 222 -6.73 -20.68 -34.77
N ASN A 223 -6.89 -19.44 -35.22
CA ASN A 223 -7.78 -19.05 -36.33
C ASN A 223 -7.30 -19.60 -37.68
N GLU A 224 -6.00 -19.83 -37.82
CA GLU A 224 -5.34 -20.33 -39.03
C GLU A 224 -4.09 -21.17 -38.70
N ASN A 225 -3.32 -21.57 -39.71
CA ASN A 225 -2.15 -22.41 -39.51
C ASN A 225 -1.04 -21.63 -38.80
N ALA A 226 -0.68 -22.03 -37.59
CA ALA A 226 0.45 -21.47 -36.85
C ALA A 226 1.70 -22.33 -37.05
N ASN A 227 2.80 -21.74 -37.50
CA ASN A 227 4.12 -22.36 -37.71
C ASN A 227 5.12 -21.88 -36.65
N ASN A 228 6.20 -22.64 -36.47
CA ASN A 228 7.28 -22.42 -35.48
C ASN A 228 6.84 -22.53 -34.01
N VAL A 229 5.75 -23.24 -33.73
CA VAL A 229 5.28 -23.42 -32.35
C VAL A 229 6.26 -24.29 -31.56
N SER A 230 6.73 -23.80 -30.41
CA SER A 230 7.60 -24.51 -29.47
C SER A 230 7.25 -24.19 -28.02
N THR A 231 7.88 -24.91 -27.08
CA THR A 231 7.53 -24.81 -25.65
C THR A 231 7.86 -23.44 -25.03
N ASP A 232 8.81 -22.70 -25.59
CA ASP A 232 9.18 -21.35 -25.15
C ASP A 232 8.13 -20.28 -25.53
N ASP A 233 7.22 -20.61 -26.43
CA ASP A 233 6.09 -19.73 -26.76
C ASP A 233 5.04 -19.67 -25.65
N PHE A 234 5.09 -20.60 -24.70
CA PHE A 234 4.10 -20.73 -23.64
C PHE A 234 4.70 -20.45 -22.26
N ALA A 235 3.88 -19.92 -21.37
CA ALA A 235 4.17 -19.82 -19.95
C ALA A 235 3.19 -20.71 -19.17
N LEU A 236 3.68 -21.30 -18.08
CA LEU A 236 2.84 -22.02 -17.15
C LEU A 236 2.22 -21.01 -16.18
N ASP A 237 0.90 -21.01 -16.07
CA ASP A 237 0.17 -20.28 -15.05
C ASP A 237 -0.30 -21.28 -14.00
N ALA A 238 0.41 -21.34 -12.87
CA ALA A 238 0.16 -22.30 -11.82
C ALA A 238 0.07 -21.57 -10.47
N VAL A 239 -0.95 -21.93 -9.69
CA VAL A 239 -1.19 -21.42 -8.33
C VAL A 239 -1.32 -22.63 -7.41
N GLY A 240 -0.49 -22.71 -6.36
CA GLY A 240 -0.48 -23.82 -5.39
C GLY A 240 0.16 -25.12 -5.90
N THR A 241 0.15 -25.35 -7.21
CA THR A 241 0.68 -26.56 -7.85
C THR A 241 1.98 -26.32 -8.62
N PHE A 242 2.69 -27.39 -8.95
CA PHE A 242 3.89 -27.36 -9.79
C PHE A 242 3.68 -28.11 -11.09
N GLY A 243 4.47 -27.77 -12.10
CA GLY A 243 4.50 -28.48 -13.37
C GLY A 243 5.56 -27.90 -14.29
N THR A 244 5.78 -28.58 -15.42
CA THR A 244 6.68 -28.09 -16.47
C THR A 244 6.07 -28.31 -17.85
N ILE A 245 6.14 -27.30 -18.72
CA ILE A 245 5.78 -27.44 -20.13
C ILE A 245 6.79 -28.37 -20.78
N ALA A 246 6.36 -29.59 -21.10
CA ALA A 246 7.23 -30.66 -21.52
C ALA A 246 7.37 -30.76 -23.04
N SER A 247 6.29 -30.54 -23.77
CA SER A 247 6.28 -30.67 -25.24
C SER A 247 5.10 -29.97 -25.90
N VAL A 248 5.26 -29.69 -27.18
CA VAL A 248 4.17 -29.36 -28.11
C VAL A 248 4.00 -30.52 -29.11
N SER A 249 2.77 -30.84 -29.51
CA SER A 249 2.49 -32.00 -30.36
C SER A 249 2.97 -31.84 -31.81
N ALA A 250 3.11 -30.60 -32.29
CA ALA A 250 3.67 -30.27 -33.59
C ALA A 250 4.25 -28.84 -33.56
N ALA A 251 5.18 -28.55 -34.48
CA ALA A 251 5.70 -27.20 -34.71
C ALA A 251 4.86 -26.39 -35.70
N SER A 252 3.81 -27.00 -36.29
CA SER A 252 2.90 -26.35 -37.21
C SER A 252 1.50 -26.96 -37.14
N GLY A 253 0.45 -26.14 -37.14
CA GLY A 253 -0.94 -26.59 -37.19
C GLY A 253 -1.94 -25.52 -36.77
N THR A 254 -3.22 -25.74 -37.09
CA THR A 254 -4.35 -24.94 -36.57
C THR A 254 -4.73 -25.34 -35.14
N THR A 255 -4.29 -26.50 -34.68
CA THR A 255 -4.51 -27.02 -33.33
C THR A 255 -3.24 -27.69 -32.82
N ILE A 256 -2.71 -27.23 -31.69
CA ILE A 256 -1.50 -27.75 -31.07
C ILE A 256 -1.82 -28.21 -29.66
N THR A 257 -1.37 -29.40 -29.28
CA THR A 257 -1.48 -29.88 -27.90
C THR A 257 -0.19 -29.56 -27.17
N VAL A 258 -0.29 -28.91 -26.03
CA VAL A 258 0.83 -28.58 -25.15
C VAL A 258 0.71 -29.44 -23.91
N THR A 259 1.72 -30.27 -23.66
CA THR A 259 1.75 -31.21 -22.53
C THR A 259 2.48 -30.58 -21.36
N VAL A 260 1.84 -30.55 -20.20
CA VAL A 260 2.46 -30.24 -18.92
C VAL A 260 2.70 -31.54 -18.15
N ASN A 261 3.91 -31.71 -17.59
CA ASN A 261 4.32 -32.91 -16.85
C ASN A 261 4.87 -32.56 -15.47
N GLY A 262 4.97 -33.59 -14.62
CA GLY A 262 5.53 -33.46 -13.28
C GLY A 262 4.62 -32.66 -12.38
N ILE A 263 3.31 -32.88 -12.54
CA ILE A 263 2.29 -32.18 -11.78
C ILE A 263 2.24 -32.77 -10.37
N SER A 264 2.35 -31.90 -9.36
CA SER A 264 2.36 -32.24 -7.94
C SER A 264 1.92 -31.03 -7.11
N GLY A 265 1.44 -31.27 -5.89
CA GLY A 265 0.84 -30.24 -5.03
C GLY A 265 -0.58 -29.86 -5.44
N GLU A 266 -1.32 -29.31 -4.50
CA GLU A 266 -2.72 -28.92 -4.63
C GLU A 266 -2.85 -27.51 -5.25
N GLY A 267 -3.78 -27.28 -6.17
CA GLY A 267 -4.02 -25.95 -6.73
C GLY A 267 -4.59 -25.95 -8.14
N THR A 268 -4.21 -24.97 -8.96
CA THR A 268 -4.66 -24.86 -10.36
C THR A 268 -3.50 -24.72 -11.32
N ILE A 269 -3.64 -25.34 -12.49
CA ILE A 269 -2.67 -25.26 -13.58
C ILE A 269 -3.37 -24.91 -14.89
N SER A 270 -2.83 -23.93 -15.60
CA SER A 270 -3.22 -23.52 -16.96
C SER A 270 -1.96 -23.15 -17.76
N ILE A 271 -2.13 -22.83 -19.04
CA ILE A 271 -1.04 -22.30 -19.86
C ILE A 271 -1.48 -21.04 -20.59
N ASP A 272 -0.52 -20.15 -20.79
CA ASP A 272 -0.67 -18.90 -21.52
C ASP A 272 0.23 -18.90 -22.77
N LEU A 273 -0.23 -18.25 -23.84
CA LEU A 273 0.63 -17.91 -24.97
C LEU A 273 1.33 -16.58 -24.69
N ASN A 274 2.66 -16.59 -24.72
CA ASN A 274 3.49 -15.40 -24.57
C ASN A 274 3.29 -14.42 -25.73
N GLY A 275 3.40 -13.12 -25.46
CA GLY A 275 3.46 -12.10 -26.51
C GLY A 275 4.84 -12.02 -27.16
N GLY A 276 4.90 -11.72 -28.45
CA GLY A 276 6.17 -11.46 -29.15
C GLY A 276 6.98 -12.72 -29.49
N THR A 277 6.32 -13.86 -29.62
CA THR A 277 6.90 -15.16 -30.02
C THR A 277 7.35 -15.16 -31.49
N ASN A 278 8.01 -16.23 -31.95
CA ASN A 278 8.41 -16.38 -33.35
C ASN A 278 7.38 -17.16 -34.20
N ILE A 279 6.18 -17.41 -33.64
CA ILE A 279 5.09 -18.06 -34.35
C ILE A 279 4.67 -17.20 -35.54
N ALA A 280 4.44 -17.84 -36.69
CA ALA A 280 4.05 -17.17 -37.93
C ALA A 280 3.01 -17.99 -38.70
N ASP A 281 2.26 -17.37 -39.59
CA ASP A 281 1.40 -18.07 -40.55
C ASP A 281 2.21 -18.70 -41.70
N ASP A 282 1.54 -19.16 -42.75
CA ASP A 282 2.18 -19.71 -43.96
C ASP A 282 2.84 -18.64 -44.84
N LEU A 283 2.47 -17.36 -44.66
CA LEU A 283 3.01 -16.21 -45.39
C LEU A 283 4.16 -15.50 -44.65
N GLY A 284 4.41 -15.86 -43.40
CA GLY A 284 5.46 -15.31 -42.54
C GLY A 284 5.02 -14.12 -41.69
N ASN A 285 3.72 -13.85 -41.55
CA ASN A 285 3.15 -12.82 -40.69
C ASN A 285 3.36 -13.20 -39.20
N THR A 286 3.95 -12.31 -38.40
CA THR A 286 4.38 -12.56 -37.01
C THR A 286 4.53 -11.23 -36.24
N PRO A 287 4.43 -11.19 -34.89
CA PRO A 287 4.06 -12.25 -33.96
C PRO A 287 2.56 -12.31 -33.66
N PRO A 288 2.04 -13.45 -33.16
CA PRO A 288 0.68 -13.53 -32.65
C PRO A 288 0.47 -12.62 -31.42
N PRO A 289 -0.77 -12.17 -31.14
CA PRO A 289 -1.12 -11.58 -29.85
C PRO A 289 -0.93 -12.57 -28.69
N ALA A 290 -0.62 -12.07 -27.49
CA ALA A 290 -0.59 -12.89 -26.29
C ALA A 290 -2.01 -13.38 -25.90
N PHE A 291 -2.10 -14.52 -25.22
CA PHE A 291 -3.37 -15.08 -24.75
C PHE A 291 -3.20 -15.60 -23.32
N SER A 292 -3.91 -15.01 -22.36
CA SER A 292 -3.78 -15.32 -20.92
C SER A 292 -5.07 -15.80 -20.26
N ALA A 293 -5.93 -16.47 -21.03
CA ALA A 293 -7.24 -16.94 -20.60
C ALA A 293 -7.37 -18.46 -20.79
N GLY A 294 -6.32 -19.20 -20.41
CA GLY A 294 -6.32 -20.66 -20.45
C GLY A 294 -7.35 -21.27 -19.50
N GLN A 295 -7.94 -22.40 -19.90
CA GLN A 295 -8.80 -23.17 -18.99
C GLN A 295 -7.96 -23.76 -17.85
N ASN A 296 -8.38 -23.56 -16.60
CA ASN A 296 -7.73 -24.19 -15.45
C ASN A 296 -8.02 -25.70 -15.38
N HIS A 297 -7.01 -26.46 -14.98
CA HIS A 297 -7.15 -27.79 -14.41
C HIS A 297 -6.90 -27.70 -12.89
N PHE A 298 -7.81 -28.26 -12.10
CA PHE A 298 -7.68 -28.32 -10.65
C PHE A 298 -6.88 -29.55 -10.26
N VAL A 299 -5.78 -29.34 -9.58
CA VAL A 299 -4.90 -30.39 -9.07
C VAL A 299 -5.28 -30.62 -7.60
N SER A 300 -5.82 -31.78 -7.29
CA SER A 300 -6.17 -32.14 -5.92
C SER A 300 -6.30 -33.64 -5.69
N ARG A 301 -5.92 -34.12 -4.51
CA ARG A 301 -6.20 -35.50 -4.07
C ARG A 301 -7.69 -35.73 -3.81
N CYS A 302 -8.41 -34.67 -3.47
CA CYS A 302 -9.84 -34.70 -3.16
C CYS A 302 -10.63 -34.16 -4.34
N PHE A 303 -11.84 -34.67 -4.51
CA PHE A 303 -12.73 -34.26 -5.58
C PHE A 303 -14.17 -34.32 -5.12
N GLN A 304 -14.88 -33.22 -5.33
CA GLN A 304 -16.31 -33.12 -5.07
C GLN A 304 -17.11 -33.55 -6.28
N GLU A 305 -17.79 -34.69 -6.16
CA GLU A 305 -18.76 -35.15 -7.14
C GLU A 305 -20.14 -34.53 -6.88
N THR A 306 -20.65 -33.80 -7.87
CA THR A 306 -21.94 -33.07 -7.85
C THR A 306 -23.04 -33.78 -8.63
N PHE A 307 -22.72 -34.90 -9.27
CA PHE A 307 -23.62 -35.73 -10.09
C PHE A 307 -24.20 -35.08 -11.36
N GLU A 308 -23.82 -33.84 -11.68
CA GLU A 308 -24.34 -33.06 -12.81
C GLU A 308 -23.94 -33.58 -14.20
N SER A 309 -23.03 -34.54 -14.26
CA SER A 309 -22.57 -35.15 -15.52
C SER A 309 -23.19 -36.51 -15.82
N TYR A 310 -24.13 -36.98 -14.98
CA TYR A 310 -24.69 -38.34 -15.06
C TYR A 310 -26.14 -38.36 -15.55
N THR A 311 -26.58 -39.52 -16.02
CA THR A 311 -27.96 -39.69 -16.46
C THR A 311 -28.84 -40.07 -15.27
N PRO A 312 -30.07 -39.52 -15.14
CA PRO A 312 -31.00 -39.95 -14.11
C PRO A 312 -31.26 -41.46 -14.18
N GLY A 313 -31.13 -42.15 -13.05
CA GLY A 313 -31.17 -43.60 -12.91
C GLY A 313 -29.80 -44.28 -12.84
N ASP A 314 -28.70 -43.54 -13.01
CA ASP A 314 -27.36 -44.08 -12.85
C ASP A 314 -27.10 -44.44 -11.38
N PHE A 315 -26.67 -45.67 -11.14
CA PHE A 315 -26.27 -46.20 -9.82
C PHE A 315 -24.79 -46.66 -9.82
N MET A 316 -24.08 -46.31 -10.89
CA MET A 316 -22.64 -46.39 -11.05
C MET A 316 -22.17 -45.06 -11.60
N PHE A 317 -21.16 -44.47 -10.98
CA PHE A 317 -20.60 -43.18 -11.37
C PHE A 317 -19.08 -43.22 -11.25
N ALA A 318 -18.40 -42.51 -12.15
CA ALA A 318 -16.95 -42.56 -12.26
C ALA A 318 -16.40 -41.14 -12.14
N THR A 319 -15.78 -40.88 -11.01
CA THR A 319 -15.36 -39.54 -10.58
C THR A 319 -13.92 -39.59 -10.13
N ASN A 320 -13.16 -38.59 -10.55
CA ASN A 320 -11.72 -38.48 -10.32
C ASN A 320 -10.91 -39.79 -10.55
N GLY A 321 -11.26 -40.54 -11.61
CA GLY A 321 -10.59 -41.81 -11.93
C GLY A 321 -11.03 -43.03 -11.10
N VAL A 322 -11.87 -42.86 -10.08
CA VAL A 322 -12.43 -43.94 -9.27
C VAL A 322 -13.87 -44.24 -9.69
N THR A 323 -14.21 -45.52 -9.87
CA THR A 323 -15.57 -45.93 -10.23
C THR A 323 -16.32 -46.48 -9.02
N TYR A 324 -17.39 -45.79 -8.64
CA TYR A 324 -18.27 -46.14 -7.53
C TYR A 324 -19.55 -46.81 -8.02
N THR A 325 -20.17 -47.60 -7.15
CA THR A 325 -21.51 -48.14 -7.31
C THR A 325 -22.29 -48.07 -6.02
N THR A 326 -23.60 -47.81 -6.10
CA THR A 326 -24.50 -47.91 -4.96
C THR A 326 -25.09 -49.30 -4.77
N GLY A 327 -24.68 -50.26 -5.62
CA GLY A 327 -25.03 -51.67 -5.57
C GLY A 327 -26.46 -52.02 -6.00
N THR A 328 -27.41 -51.08 -5.97
CA THR A 328 -28.81 -51.28 -6.39
C THR A 328 -29.33 -50.04 -7.11
N ALA A 329 -30.27 -50.21 -8.05
CA ALA A 329 -30.97 -49.09 -8.71
C ALA A 329 -31.99 -48.37 -7.79
N ASN A 330 -31.80 -48.45 -6.48
CA ASN A 330 -32.69 -47.91 -5.46
C ASN A 330 -32.07 -46.72 -4.70
N PHE A 331 -30.78 -46.44 -4.95
CA PHE A 331 -30.07 -45.24 -4.53
C PHE A 331 -29.29 -44.76 -5.75
N ASP A 332 -29.97 -43.99 -6.58
CA ASP A 332 -29.57 -43.67 -7.94
C ASP A 332 -29.64 -42.16 -8.19
N VAL A 333 -28.99 -41.69 -9.27
CA VAL A 333 -29.00 -40.28 -9.63
C VAL A 333 -30.42 -39.87 -10.00
N GLU A 334 -30.96 -38.88 -9.30
CA GLU A 334 -32.22 -38.22 -9.62
C GLU A 334 -31.92 -36.89 -10.36
N ASN A 335 -32.90 -36.39 -11.11
CA ASN A 335 -32.89 -35.00 -11.58
C ASN A 335 -34.13 -34.30 -11.05
N PHE A 336 -33.88 -33.27 -10.24
CA PHE A 336 -34.88 -32.33 -9.77
C PHE A 336 -34.27 -30.93 -9.82
N GLY A 337 -34.53 -30.22 -10.93
CA GLY A 337 -33.89 -28.94 -11.22
C GLY A 337 -33.96 -27.92 -10.07
N GLY A 338 -32.79 -27.41 -9.68
CA GLY A 338 -32.57 -26.47 -8.59
C GLY A 338 -32.77 -27.06 -7.19
N GLY A 339 -32.86 -28.38 -7.06
CA GLY A 339 -33.33 -29.06 -5.87
C GLY A 339 -32.29 -29.80 -5.06
N GLY A 340 -31.07 -29.96 -5.58
CA GLY A 340 -29.94 -30.49 -4.82
C GLY A 340 -29.23 -29.41 -4.00
N ALA A 341 -28.09 -29.77 -3.42
CA ALA A 341 -27.27 -28.88 -2.62
C ALA A 341 -26.76 -27.71 -3.47
N GLY A 342 -26.77 -26.50 -2.93
CA GLY A 342 -26.37 -25.28 -3.63
C GLY A 342 -27.27 -24.91 -4.82
N GLY A 343 -28.39 -25.61 -5.03
CA GLY A 343 -29.23 -25.44 -6.22
C GLY A 343 -28.79 -26.26 -7.43
N SER A 344 -28.00 -27.31 -7.22
CA SER A 344 -27.72 -28.34 -8.22
C SER A 344 -29.01 -29.02 -8.72
N ASP A 345 -28.95 -29.58 -9.93
CA ASP A 345 -30.09 -30.23 -10.59
C ASP A 345 -30.11 -31.74 -10.31
N GLN A 346 -28.96 -32.36 -10.04
CA GLN A 346 -28.79 -33.80 -9.95
C GLN A 346 -28.11 -34.22 -8.64
N PHE A 347 -28.55 -35.33 -8.06
CA PHE A 347 -28.03 -35.86 -6.79
C PHE A 347 -28.42 -37.33 -6.64
N LEU A 348 -27.76 -38.09 -5.76
CA LEU A 348 -28.19 -39.45 -5.43
C LEU A 348 -29.41 -39.40 -4.49
N SER A 349 -30.45 -40.20 -4.75
CA SER A 349 -31.60 -40.26 -3.85
C SER A 349 -32.18 -41.66 -3.73
N ASN A 350 -32.95 -41.89 -2.68
CA ASN A 350 -33.71 -43.14 -2.53
C ASN A 350 -35.18 -43.02 -2.99
N LEU A 351 -35.50 -42.08 -3.88
CA LEU A 351 -36.89 -41.81 -4.28
C LEU A 351 -37.65 -43.09 -4.69
N SER A 352 -36.96 -44.00 -5.37
CA SER A 352 -37.48 -45.27 -5.88
C SER A 352 -37.69 -46.36 -4.80
N ASP A 353 -37.14 -46.20 -3.59
CA ASP A 353 -37.21 -47.18 -2.48
C ASP A 353 -37.30 -46.56 -1.07
N GLN A 354 -38.22 -45.62 -0.89
CA GLN A 354 -38.46 -44.96 0.42
C GLN A 354 -38.90 -45.93 1.53
N GLY A 355 -38.39 -45.71 2.74
CA GLY A 355 -38.78 -46.47 3.92
C GLY A 355 -37.90 -46.21 5.14
N THR A 356 -38.40 -46.57 6.33
CA THR A 356 -37.64 -46.44 7.57
C THR A 356 -36.61 -47.56 7.72
N GLY A 357 -35.46 -47.28 8.32
CA GLY A 357 -34.43 -48.28 8.60
C GLY A 357 -33.69 -48.77 7.36
N LYS A 358 -33.72 -48.00 6.26
CA LYS A 358 -33.06 -48.35 5.00
C LYS A 358 -31.56 -48.11 5.09
N ILE A 359 -30.82 -48.93 4.35
CA ILE A 359 -29.36 -48.92 4.27
C ILE A 359 -28.98 -48.75 2.81
N TYR A 360 -28.11 -47.78 2.54
CA TYR A 360 -27.53 -47.51 1.24
C TYR A 360 -26.02 -47.56 1.36
N SER A 361 -25.34 -47.87 0.26
CA SER A 361 -23.89 -47.90 0.22
C SER A 361 -23.40 -47.13 -0.99
N ILE A 362 -22.21 -46.55 -0.91
CA ILE A 362 -21.38 -46.14 -2.03
C ILE A 362 -20.10 -46.96 -1.89
N THR A 363 -19.80 -47.79 -2.88
CA THR A 363 -18.71 -48.78 -2.82
C THR A 363 -17.85 -48.65 -4.07
N THR A 364 -16.53 -48.76 -3.94
CA THR A 364 -15.66 -48.84 -5.10
C THR A 364 -15.89 -50.15 -5.86
N SER A 365 -15.87 -50.09 -7.19
CA SER A 365 -16.09 -51.26 -8.05
C SER A 365 -14.82 -52.06 -8.34
N GLY A 366 -13.64 -51.47 -8.08
CA GLY A 366 -12.32 -52.09 -8.18
C GLY A 366 -11.62 -52.22 -6.81
N PRO A 367 -10.29 -52.45 -6.79
CA PRO A 367 -9.51 -52.59 -5.55
C PRO A 367 -9.18 -51.25 -4.87
N GLU A 368 -9.53 -50.13 -5.50
CA GLU A 368 -9.22 -48.79 -4.99
C GLU A 368 -9.92 -48.56 -3.64
N LEU A 369 -9.19 -47.97 -2.69
CA LEU A 369 -9.77 -47.39 -1.49
C LEU A 369 -9.94 -45.88 -1.70
N PHE A 370 -10.69 -45.25 -0.81
CA PHE A 370 -10.89 -43.81 -0.80
C PHE A 370 -11.08 -43.32 0.62
N THR A 371 -10.90 -42.02 0.82
CA THR A 371 -11.36 -41.32 2.03
C THR A 371 -12.43 -40.29 1.67
N ILE A 372 -13.04 -39.63 2.65
CA ILE A 372 -14.15 -38.69 2.43
C ILE A 372 -13.95 -37.49 3.34
N GLU A 373 -13.92 -36.29 2.79
CA GLU A 373 -13.85 -35.05 3.57
C GLU A 373 -15.24 -34.63 4.02
N ALA A 374 -16.16 -34.45 3.07
CA ALA A 374 -17.52 -34.00 3.34
C ALA A 374 -18.55 -34.63 2.40
N VAL A 375 -19.81 -34.66 2.86
CA VAL A 375 -20.96 -35.09 2.05
C VAL A 375 -22.21 -34.33 2.47
N ASP A 376 -22.97 -33.82 1.50
CA ASP A 376 -24.25 -33.18 1.76
C ASP A 376 -25.40 -34.19 1.80
N PHE A 377 -26.18 -34.17 2.87
CA PHE A 377 -27.32 -35.05 3.08
C PHE A 377 -28.64 -34.28 3.28
N TYR A 378 -29.64 -34.60 2.48
CA TYR A 378 -31.03 -34.18 2.71
C TYR A 378 -31.82 -35.32 3.34
N LEU A 379 -32.57 -35.06 4.41
CA LEU A 379 -33.34 -36.08 5.12
C LEU A 379 -34.79 -35.66 5.35
N SER A 380 -35.72 -36.60 5.18
CA SER A 380 -37.14 -36.33 5.40
C SER A 380 -37.93 -37.54 5.86
N SER A 381 -38.87 -37.31 6.77
CA SER A 381 -39.93 -38.24 7.17
C SER A 381 -41.18 -38.14 6.29
N GLN A 382 -41.20 -37.25 5.30
CA GLN A 382 -42.30 -37.06 4.36
C GLN A 382 -42.06 -37.82 3.05
N ALA A 383 -43.16 -38.27 2.43
CA ALA A 383 -43.10 -38.99 1.16
C ALA A 383 -42.47 -38.11 0.07
N ASN A 384 -41.57 -38.68 -0.72
CA ASN A 384 -40.81 -38.02 -1.80
C ASN A 384 -39.97 -36.84 -1.32
N GLY A 385 -39.63 -36.80 -0.03
CA GLY A 385 -38.80 -35.72 0.50
C GLY A 385 -39.40 -34.33 0.33
N THR A 386 -40.74 -34.17 0.36
CA THR A 386 -41.38 -32.88 0.04
C THR A 386 -40.94 -31.70 0.91
N ASN A 387 -40.45 -31.95 2.12
CA ASN A 387 -39.80 -30.96 2.99
C ASN A 387 -38.75 -31.67 3.84
N PRO A 388 -37.61 -31.03 4.18
CA PRO A 388 -36.65 -31.63 5.09
C PRO A 388 -37.26 -31.69 6.50
N THR A 389 -36.88 -32.70 7.28
CA THR A 389 -37.36 -32.88 8.65
C THR A 389 -36.21 -33.22 9.61
N ASN A 390 -36.45 -33.10 10.91
CA ASN A 390 -35.44 -33.31 11.97
C ASN A 390 -35.96 -34.28 13.05
N ASP A 391 -36.64 -35.34 12.64
CA ASP A 391 -37.35 -36.31 13.48
C ASP A 391 -36.85 -37.75 13.31
N GLY A 392 -35.67 -37.92 12.71
CA GLY A 392 -35.05 -39.21 12.47
C GLY A 392 -33.60 -39.31 12.94
N THR A 393 -32.87 -40.26 12.37
CA THR A 393 -31.47 -40.54 12.70
C THR A 393 -30.72 -40.87 11.43
N LEU A 394 -29.54 -40.29 11.27
CA LEU A 394 -28.57 -40.64 10.24
C LEU A 394 -27.43 -41.41 10.91
N THR A 395 -27.11 -42.60 10.42
CA THR A 395 -25.92 -43.36 10.82
C THR A 395 -25.07 -43.59 9.59
N ILE A 396 -23.81 -43.17 9.64
CA ILE A 396 -22.84 -43.31 8.56
C ILE A 396 -21.73 -44.21 9.07
N GLU A 397 -21.36 -45.21 8.28
CA GLU A 397 -20.29 -46.16 8.57
C GLU A 397 -19.29 -46.15 7.42
N GLY A 398 -18.02 -45.85 7.72
CA GLY A 398 -16.92 -46.16 6.81
C GLY A 398 -16.48 -47.60 7.02
N ARG A 399 -16.44 -48.41 5.95
CA ARG A 399 -16.15 -49.83 6.04
C ARG A 399 -14.99 -50.19 5.10
N LEU A 400 -14.20 -51.16 5.55
CA LEU A 400 -13.09 -51.72 4.79
C LEU A 400 -13.20 -53.23 4.81
N THR A 401 -13.31 -53.87 3.65
CA THR A 401 -13.46 -55.33 3.49
C THR A 401 -14.62 -55.90 4.30
N GLY A 402 -15.68 -55.10 4.46
CA GLY A 402 -16.87 -55.43 5.24
C GLY A 402 -16.75 -55.28 6.76
N SER A 403 -15.62 -54.79 7.29
CA SER A 403 -15.50 -54.36 8.69
C SER A 403 -15.80 -52.87 8.82
N THR A 404 -16.61 -52.46 9.79
CA THR A 404 -16.84 -51.04 10.09
C THR A 404 -15.61 -50.47 10.80
N LEU A 405 -15.01 -49.41 10.24
CA LEU A 405 -13.86 -48.70 10.80
C LEU A 405 -14.30 -47.54 11.69
N TYR A 406 -15.30 -46.78 11.24
CA TYR A 406 -15.88 -45.69 12.01
C TYR A 406 -17.41 -45.67 11.89
N THR A 407 -18.05 -44.99 12.84
CA THR A 407 -19.48 -44.75 12.83
C THR A 407 -19.77 -43.32 13.28
N ILE A 408 -20.38 -42.52 12.40
CA ILE A 408 -20.94 -41.22 12.73
C ILE A 408 -22.44 -41.42 12.93
N GLN A 409 -23.00 -40.95 14.04
CA GLN A 409 -24.43 -41.03 14.30
C GLN A 409 -24.99 -39.68 14.71
N LYS A 410 -25.91 -39.16 13.90
CA LYS A 410 -26.56 -37.87 14.11
C LYS A 410 -28.07 -38.03 14.30
N THR A 411 -28.62 -37.38 15.32
CA THR A 411 -30.05 -37.48 15.68
C THR A 411 -30.76 -36.12 15.74
N THR A 412 -30.01 -35.03 15.60
CA THR A 412 -30.49 -33.65 15.70
C THR A 412 -29.62 -32.74 14.84
N GLY A 413 -30.12 -31.55 14.49
CA GLY A 413 -29.36 -30.55 13.73
C GLY A 413 -29.66 -30.58 12.23
N PHE A 414 -30.60 -31.43 11.80
CA PHE A 414 -31.03 -31.47 10.40
C PHE A 414 -31.91 -30.25 10.06
N PRO A 415 -31.79 -29.68 8.84
CA PRO A 415 -32.67 -28.64 8.36
C PRO A 415 -34.15 -29.05 8.42
N THR A 416 -35.03 -28.06 8.56
CA THR A 416 -36.50 -28.25 8.55
C THR A 416 -37.21 -27.36 7.55
N ASN A 417 -36.44 -26.60 6.76
CA ASN A 417 -36.86 -25.76 5.67
C ASN A 417 -35.74 -25.76 4.59
N PHE A 418 -35.96 -25.06 3.49
CA PHE A 418 -35.02 -24.99 2.36
C PHE A 418 -34.05 -23.80 2.46
N THR A 419 -34.00 -23.07 3.58
CA THR A 419 -33.29 -21.77 3.62
C THR A 419 -31.78 -21.93 3.64
N ILE A 420 -31.27 -23.04 4.17
CA ILE A 420 -29.83 -23.36 4.21
C ILE A 420 -29.62 -24.53 3.25
N ASN A 421 -28.73 -24.35 2.27
CA ASN A 421 -28.31 -25.38 1.31
C ASN A 421 -29.47 -26.22 0.72
N ASN A 422 -30.60 -25.59 0.37
CA ASN A 422 -31.82 -26.28 -0.08
C ASN A 422 -32.33 -27.42 0.83
N GLY A 423 -32.07 -27.31 2.14
CA GLY A 423 -32.45 -28.33 3.12
C GLY A 423 -31.46 -29.48 3.27
N PHE A 424 -30.33 -29.45 2.56
CA PHE A 424 -29.21 -30.36 2.77
C PHE A 424 -28.40 -29.95 4.01
N TYR A 425 -27.80 -30.97 4.62
CA TYR A 425 -26.92 -30.87 5.78
C TYR A 425 -25.55 -31.43 5.41
N THR A 426 -24.50 -30.62 5.53
CA THR A 426 -23.13 -31.07 5.29
C THR A 426 -22.65 -31.89 6.48
N VAL A 427 -22.26 -33.13 6.23
CA VAL A 427 -21.51 -33.95 7.18
C VAL A 427 -20.03 -33.79 6.86
N ASP A 428 -19.32 -33.11 7.75
CA ASP A 428 -17.86 -33.01 7.75
C ASP A 428 -17.27 -34.19 8.54
N PHE A 429 -16.50 -35.05 7.88
CA PHE A 429 -15.96 -36.27 8.46
C PHE A 429 -14.78 -36.02 9.41
N ALA A 430 -14.19 -34.82 9.39
CA ALA A 430 -13.18 -34.41 10.37
C ALA A 430 -13.81 -34.06 11.72
N THR A 431 -15.02 -33.47 11.73
CA THR A 431 -15.60 -32.87 12.94
C THR A 431 -16.86 -33.55 13.47
N GLU A 432 -17.65 -34.23 12.64
CA GLU A 432 -18.93 -34.85 13.05
C GLU A 432 -18.76 -36.16 13.83
N GLY A 433 -17.57 -36.75 13.80
CA GLY A 433 -17.23 -38.02 14.44
C GLY A 433 -16.75 -37.91 15.90
N ALA A 434 -16.43 -39.07 16.50
CA ALA A 434 -15.69 -39.10 17.77
C ALA A 434 -14.19 -38.87 17.59
N SER A 435 -13.73 -38.82 16.34
CA SER A 435 -12.37 -38.56 15.88
C SER A 435 -12.48 -38.06 14.44
N ASP A 436 -11.39 -37.51 13.92
CA ASP A 436 -11.27 -37.21 12.51
C ASP A 436 -11.26 -38.51 11.69
N TYR A 437 -12.26 -38.65 10.82
CA TYR A 437 -12.42 -39.79 9.93
C TYR A 437 -12.15 -39.44 8.47
N SER A 438 -11.84 -38.18 8.17
CA SER A 438 -11.61 -37.70 6.80
C SER A 438 -10.44 -38.39 6.10
N LEU A 439 -9.53 -38.95 6.90
CA LEU A 439 -8.31 -39.64 6.47
C LEU A 439 -8.40 -41.16 6.56
N THR A 440 -9.57 -41.72 6.90
CA THR A 440 -9.72 -43.17 7.07
C THR A 440 -10.04 -43.84 5.74
N ASN A 441 -9.11 -44.64 5.21
CA ASN A 441 -9.34 -45.44 4.01
C ASN A 441 -10.48 -46.44 4.18
N ILE A 442 -11.42 -46.39 3.25
CA ILE A 442 -12.59 -47.26 3.18
C ILE A 442 -12.76 -47.80 1.75
N ASP A 443 -13.47 -48.92 1.62
CA ASP A 443 -13.99 -49.41 0.34
C ASP A 443 -15.51 -49.23 0.21
N GLU A 444 -16.19 -48.94 1.32
CA GLU A 444 -17.64 -48.76 1.39
C GLU A 444 -18.00 -47.62 2.37
N LEU A 445 -18.66 -46.57 1.86
CA LEU A 445 -19.47 -45.66 2.68
C LEU A 445 -20.85 -46.25 2.81
N ARG A 446 -21.27 -46.61 4.02
CA ARG A 446 -22.61 -47.11 4.29
C ARG A 446 -23.42 -46.08 5.06
N VAL A 447 -24.61 -45.77 4.57
CA VAL A 447 -25.53 -44.82 5.16
C VAL A 447 -26.82 -45.52 5.56
N THR A 448 -27.25 -45.33 6.81
CA THR A 448 -28.49 -45.86 7.36
C THR A 448 -29.38 -44.73 7.85
N ILE A 449 -30.63 -44.68 7.37
CA ILE A 449 -31.65 -43.76 7.88
C ILE A 449 -32.57 -44.47 8.87
N GLY A 450 -32.77 -43.88 10.03
CA GLY A 450 -33.55 -44.40 11.15
C GLY A 450 -34.52 -43.37 11.73
N GLY A 451 -35.21 -43.74 12.82
CA GLY A 451 -36.27 -42.92 13.39
C GLY A 451 -37.46 -42.76 12.43
N ALA A 452 -37.90 -41.53 12.18
CA ALA A 452 -39.00 -41.24 11.26
C ALA A 452 -38.57 -41.04 9.80
N PHE A 453 -37.28 -40.90 9.50
CA PHE A 453 -36.81 -40.65 8.14
C PHE A 453 -37.14 -41.81 7.20
N ILE A 454 -37.64 -41.47 6.02
CA ILE A 454 -37.97 -42.40 4.93
C ILE A 454 -37.33 -42.01 3.59
N TYR A 455 -36.89 -40.76 3.47
CA TYR A 455 -36.25 -40.21 2.28
C TYR A 455 -34.86 -39.67 2.64
N ILE A 456 -33.91 -39.92 1.74
CA ILE A 456 -32.54 -39.40 1.76
C ILE A 456 -32.14 -38.99 0.35
N ALA A 457 -31.50 -37.83 0.24
CA ALA A 457 -30.68 -37.48 -0.90
C ALA A 457 -29.26 -37.16 -0.44
N LEU A 458 -28.29 -37.41 -1.33
CA LEU A 458 -26.87 -37.23 -1.14
C LEU A 458 -26.34 -36.45 -2.34
N ASP A 459 -25.65 -35.36 -2.06
CA ASP A 459 -25.03 -34.50 -3.05
C ASP A 459 -23.63 -34.08 -2.56
N ASN A 460 -22.85 -33.41 -3.42
CA ASN A 460 -21.50 -32.93 -3.11
C ASN A 460 -20.65 -34.00 -2.40
N PHE A 461 -20.53 -35.17 -3.02
CA PHE A 461 -19.74 -36.28 -2.48
C PHE A 461 -18.25 -35.96 -2.63
N GLU A 462 -17.65 -35.39 -1.59
CA GLU A 462 -16.24 -35.02 -1.57
C GLU A 462 -15.38 -36.19 -1.10
N HIS A 463 -14.77 -36.87 -2.07
CA HIS A 463 -13.96 -38.05 -1.85
C HIS A 463 -12.50 -37.80 -2.22
N CYS A 464 -11.59 -38.50 -1.56
CA CYS A 464 -10.17 -38.40 -1.84
C CYS A 464 -9.57 -39.75 -2.22
N GLU A 465 -8.44 -39.73 -2.92
CA GLU A 465 -7.63 -40.91 -3.18
C GLU A 465 -7.18 -41.60 -1.88
N GLU A 466 -6.93 -42.91 -1.93
CA GLU A 466 -6.41 -43.68 -0.80
C GLU A 466 -5.15 -43.04 -0.18
N ILE A 467 -5.15 -42.88 1.14
CA ILE A 467 -3.97 -42.54 1.92
C ILE A 467 -3.10 -43.80 2.07
N THR A 468 -2.16 -44.01 1.18
CA THR A 468 -1.26 -45.17 1.27
C THR A 468 -0.13 -44.91 2.27
N ALA A 469 0.35 -45.95 2.97
CA ALA A 469 1.61 -45.88 3.75
C ALA A 469 2.88 -45.76 2.86
N ALA A 470 2.71 -45.44 1.57
CA ALA A 470 3.75 -45.12 0.61
C ALA A 470 3.73 -43.63 0.23
N ALA A 471 2.76 -42.85 0.73
CA ALA A 471 2.68 -41.41 0.54
C ALA A 471 3.45 -40.69 1.67
N PRO A 472 4.10 -39.56 1.38
CA PRO A 472 4.69 -38.70 2.41
C PRO A 472 3.59 -38.02 3.25
N PRO A 473 3.93 -37.45 4.43
CA PRO A 473 2.98 -36.68 5.23
C PRO A 473 2.36 -35.53 4.41
N ILE A 474 1.12 -35.17 4.70
CA ILE A 474 0.37 -34.13 3.99
C ILE A 474 -0.01 -33.06 5.01
N VAL A 475 0.27 -31.79 4.71
CA VAL A 475 -0.20 -30.67 5.54
C VAL A 475 -1.70 -30.53 5.38
N GLN A 476 -2.42 -30.66 6.49
CA GLN A 476 -3.86 -30.39 6.58
C GLN A 476 -4.15 -28.91 6.78
N SER A 477 -3.34 -28.23 7.60
CA SER A 477 -3.52 -26.80 7.85
C SER A 477 -2.26 -26.12 8.34
N ILE A 478 -2.18 -24.81 8.06
CA ILE A 478 -1.27 -23.87 8.70
C ILE A 478 -2.11 -22.68 9.18
N LYS A 479 -2.42 -22.63 10.48
CA LYS A 479 -3.25 -21.58 11.08
C LYS A 479 -2.48 -20.74 12.09
N LEU A 480 -2.81 -19.46 12.21
CA LEU A 480 -2.26 -18.59 13.23
C LEU A 480 -2.83 -19.00 14.60
N ILE A 481 -1.97 -19.09 15.61
CA ILE A 481 -2.41 -19.48 16.95
C ILE A 481 -2.97 -18.25 17.68
N GLY A 482 -4.28 -18.28 17.93
CA GLY A 482 -5.00 -17.24 18.66
C GLY A 482 -5.21 -15.98 17.81
N ASN A 483 -5.39 -14.82 18.46
CA ASN A 483 -5.53 -13.53 17.79
C ASN A 483 -4.45 -12.55 18.29
N PRO A 484 -3.19 -12.72 17.89
CA PRO A 484 -2.12 -11.82 18.31
C PRO A 484 -2.33 -10.40 17.74
N PRO A 485 -2.07 -9.33 18.53
CA PRO A 485 -2.12 -7.96 18.02
C PRO A 485 -1.22 -7.77 16.80
N ALA A 486 -1.62 -6.92 15.84
CA ALA A 486 -0.88 -6.69 14.59
C ALA A 486 0.56 -6.13 14.78
N ASN A 487 0.86 -5.56 15.94
CA ASN A 487 2.19 -5.08 16.33
C ASN A 487 3.00 -6.10 17.14
N SER A 488 2.55 -7.37 17.22
CA SER A 488 3.23 -8.41 17.98
C SER A 488 4.65 -8.65 17.45
N ALA A 489 5.64 -8.59 18.33
CA ALA A 489 7.04 -8.87 17.98
C ALA A 489 7.31 -10.35 17.65
N SER A 490 6.36 -11.24 17.96
CA SER A 490 6.39 -12.67 17.64
C SER A 490 4.99 -13.27 17.60
N VAL A 491 4.78 -14.24 16.70
CA VAL A 491 3.53 -15.02 16.58
C VAL A 491 3.87 -16.50 16.38
N ASN A 492 2.91 -17.41 16.61
CA ASN A 492 3.05 -18.83 16.30
C ASN A 492 2.01 -19.26 15.28
N PHE A 493 2.42 -20.15 14.36
CA PHE A 493 1.51 -20.90 13.51
C PHE A 493 1.46 -22.35 13.97
N GLU A 494 0.27 -22.95 13.98
CA GLU A 494 0.06 -24.38 14.13
C GLU A 494 0.03 -25.02 12.74
N VAL A 495 0.89 -26.01 12.52
CA VAL A 495 0.98 -26.83 11.32
C VAL A 495 0.51 -28.22 11.69
N ILE A 496 -0.55 -28.70 11.04
CA ILE A 496 -1.10 -30.03 11.26
C ILE A 496 -0.86 -30.88 10.02
N PHE A 497 -0.35 -32.09 10.20
CA PHE A 497 -0.20 -33.11 9.18
C PHE A 497 -1.29 -34.20 9.32
N ASN A 498 -1.57 -34.93 8.25
CA ASN A 498 -2.47 -36.08 8.22
C ASN A 498 -1.96 -37.28 9.03
N GLU A 499 -0.63 -37.37 9.21
CA GLU A 499 0.03 -38.43 9.96
C GLU A 499 1.28 -37.92 10.69
N ASN A 500 1.99 -38.81 11.37
CA ASN A 500 3.26 -38.46 12.00
C ASN A 500 4.25 -37.99 10.94
N ALA A 501 4.65 -36.72 11.02
CA ALA A 501 5.76 -36.19 10.26
C ALA A 501 7.03 -36.28 11.10
N ASN A 502 8.09 -36.82 10.50
CA ASN A 502 9.43 -36.88 11.06
C ASN A 502 10.31 -35.87 10.32
N LEU A 503 11.45 -35.54 10.93
CA LEU A 503 12.47 -34.60 10.40
C LEU A 503 12.02 -33.15 10.19
N VAL A 504 10.79 -32.77 10.56
CA VAL A 504 10.31 -31.38 10.46
C VAL A 504 11.26 -30.41 11.18
N SER A 505 11.78 -29.45 10.42
CA SER A 505 12.69 -28.40 10.87
C SER A 505 12.35 -27.03 10.28
N THR A 506 13.03 -25.99 10.75
CA THR A 506 12.68 -24.60 10.37
C THR A 506 13.01 -24.26 8.92
N ASP A 507 13.90 -25.00 8.27
CA ASP A 507 14.24 -24.86 6.85
C ASP A 507 13.18 -25.43 5.91
N ASP A 508 12.24 -26.23 6.43
CA ASP A 508 11.08 -26.69 5.68
C ASP A 508 10.08 -25.59 5.37
N PHE A 509 10.18 -24.45 6.07
CA PHE A 509 9.21 -23.36 5.95
C PHE A 509 9.83 -22.10 5.39
N SER A 510 9.00 -21.26 4.79
CA SER A 510 9.37 -19.90 4.39
C SER A 510 8.23 -18.92 4.71
N LEU A 511 8.55 -17.62 4.69
CA LEU A 511 7.55 -16.57 4.85
C LEU A 511 7.24 -15.93 3.51
N ASN A 512 5.96 -15.95 3.13
CA ASN A 512 5.45 -15.14 2.03
C ASN A 512 5.14 -13.73 2.56
N LEU A 513 6.07 -12.80 2.36
CA LEU A 513 5.97 -11.42 2.83
C LEU A 513 5.23 -10.52 1.82
N GLN A 514 4.38 -9.64 2.33
CA GLN A 514 3.70 -8.58 1.58
C GLN A 514 4.01 -7.22 2.23
N GLY A 515 4.23 -6.18 1.41
CA GLY A 515 4.58 -4.85 1.90
C GLY A 515 6.03 -4.76 2.41
N THR A 516 6.24 -4.00 3.50
CA THR A 516 7.52 -3.87 4.20
C THR A 516 7.61 -4.77 5.44
N ALA A 517 6.59 -5.60 5.68
CA ALA A 517 6.57 -6.56 6.77
C ALA A 517 7.79 -7.50 6.67
N VAL A 518 8.46 -7.69 7.80
CA VAL A 518 9.56 -8.64 7.96
C VAL A 518 9.29 -9.53 9.16
N GLY A 519 9.85 -10.73 9.14
CA GLY A 519 9.81 -11.69 10.23
C GLY A 519 10.89 -12.75 10.03
N THR A 520 11.23 -13.48 11.08
CA THR A 520 12.19 -14.58 11.03
C THR A 520 11.58 -15.83 11.66
N ILE A 521 11.62 -16.95 10.95
CA ILE A 521 11.27 -18.26 11.49
C ILE A 521 12.34 -18.63 12.52
N ALA A 522 11.97 -18.60 13.80
CA ALA A 522 12.90 -18.59 14.92
C ALA A 522 13.13 -19.99 15.49
N SER A 523 12.06 -20.76 15.64
CA SER A 523 12.10 -22.10 16.20
C SER A 523 10.82 -22.87 15.87
N LEU A 524 10.94 -24.20 15.88
CA LEU A 524 9.83 -25.12 15.80
C LEU A 524 9.72 -25.90 17.13
N SER A 525 8.50 -26.21 17.53
CA SER A 525 8.18 -27.12 18.64
C SER A 525 7.01 -28.02 18.26
N GLY A 526 6.76 -29.10 19.00
CA GLY A 526 5.77 -30.12 18.63
C GLY A 526 6.42 -31.42 18.15
N SER A 527 5.60 -32.41 17.83
CA SER A 527 6.00 -33.75 17.38
C SER A 527 4.81 -34.55 16.88
N GLY A 528 5.05 -35.61 16.10
CA GLY A 528 3.97 -36.42 15.56
C GLY A 528 3.34 -35.67 14.39
N ASN A 529 2.05 -35.39 14.46
CA ASN A 529 1.34 -34.73 13.37
C ASN A 529 1.05 -33.25 13.63
N THR A 530 1.55 -32.65 14.71
CA THR A 530 1.28 -31.23 15.04
C THR A 530 2.54 -30.50 15.48
N TYR A 531 2.77 -29.34 14.86
CA TYR A 531 3.94 -28.50 15.06
C TYR A 531 3.56 -27.04 15.24
N ASN A 532 4.23 -26.34 16.14
CA ASN A 532 4.14 -24.90 16.31
C ASN A 532 5.40 -24.24 15.78
N VAL A 533 5.24 -23.33 14.81
CA VAL A 533 6.33 -22.57 14.19
C VAL A 533 6.30 -21.14 14.74
N LEU A 534 7.33 -20.78 15.50
CA LEU A 534 7.50 -19.43 16.04
C LEU A 534 8.13 -18.52 14.99
N VAL A 535 7.46 -17.43 14.66
CA VAL A 535 8.01 -16.31 13.89
C VAL A 535 8.28 -15.16 14.86
N ASN A 536 9.48 -14.57 14.82
CA ASN A 536 9.86 -13.43 15.66
C ASN A 536 10.56 -12.32 14.87
N ALA A 537 11.05 -11.31 15.59
CA ALA A 537 11.67 -10.12 14.99
C ALA A 537 10.74 -9.45 13.97
N ILE A 538 9.44 -9.46 14.27
CA ILE A 538 8.40 -8.91 13.41
C ILE A 538 8.42 -7.39 13.47
N SER A 539 8.44 -6.76 12.29
CA SER A 539 8.35 -5.29 12.14
C SER A 539 7.93 -4.93 10.71
N GLY A 540 7.73 -3.64 10.43
CA GLY A 540 7.29 -3.14 9.12
C GLY A 540 5.77 -3.02 9.03
N GLU A 541 5.26 -2.87 7.80
CA GLU A 541 3.83 -2.74 7.49
C GLU A 541 3.46 -3.69 6.35
N GLY A 542 2.35 -4.42 6.49
CA GLY A 542 1.85 -5.35 5.47
C GLY A 542 1.34 -6.63 6.10
N SER A 543 1.66 -7.78 5.52
CA SER A 543 1.29 -9.08 6.08
C SER A 543 2.32 -10.15 5.73
N PHE A 544 2.28 -11.28 6.42
CA PHE A 544 3.01 -12.47 6.00
C PHE A 544 2.24 -13.74 6.29
N ARG A 545 2.54 -14.78 5.50
CA ARG A 545 2.01 -16.14 5.66
C ARG A 545 3.18 -17.10 5.84
N LEU A 546 2.97 -18.15 6.63
CA LEU A 546 3.91 -19.26 6.71
C LEU A 546 3.57 -20.32 5.64
N ASP A 547 4.55 -20.65 4.80
CA ASP A 547 4.42 -21.65 3.74
C ASP A 547 5.29 -22.86 4.04
N LEU A 548 4.80 -24.06 3.74
CA LEU A 548 5.64 -25.26 3.63
C LEU A 548 6.32 -25.26 2.26
N ASN A 549 7.65 -25.34 2.26
CA ASN A 549 8.46 -25.34 1.05
C ASN A 549 8.27 -26.65 0.26
N SER A 550 8.51 -26.59 -1.05
CA SER A 550 8.60 -27.80 -1.88
C SER A 550 9.92 -28.54 -1.64
N GLY A 551 9.91 -29.88 -1.68
CA GLY A 551 11.14 -30.68 -1.72
C GLY A 551 11.91 -30.74 -0.40
N THR A 552 11.21 -30.68 0.72
CA THR A 552 11.74 -30.83 2.08
C THR A 552 12.25 -32.25 2.34
N ASP A 553 12.88 -32.50 3.48
CA ASP A 553 13.26 -33.87 3.89
C ASP A 553 12.30 -34.49 4.91
N ILE A 554 11.16 -33.83 5.14
CA ILE A 554 10.07 -34.35 5.97
C ILE A 554 9.65 -35.72 5.44
N GLU A 555 9.55 -36.68 6.35
CA GLU A 555 9.19 -38.06 6.04
C GLU A 555 8.13 -38.61 7.01
N ASP A 556 7.40 -39.64 6.60
CA ASP A 556 6.52 -40.39 7.50
C ASP A 556 7.32 -41.44 8.33
N ASP A 557 6.63 -42.30 9.06
CA ASP A 557 7.28 -43.41 9.80
C ASP A 557 7.86 -44.52 8.88
N SER A 558 7.53 -44.49 7.58
CA SER A 558 7.98 -45.44 6.56
C SER A 558 9.12 -44.90 5.69
N GLY A 559 9.49 -43.62 5.83
CA GLY A 559 10.55 -42.93 5.08
C GLY A 559 10.11 -42.35 3.72
N ASN A 560 8.82 -42.11 3.53
CA ASN A 560 8.28 -41.50 2.31
C ASN A 560 8.42 -39.97 2.38
N THR A 561 9.01 -39.36 1.36
CA THR A 561 9.39 -37.93 1.31
C THR A 561 9.51 -37.46 -0.15
N PRO A 562 9.34 -36.16 -0.48
CA PRO A 562 8.91 -35.04 0.38
C PRO A 562 7.38 -34.89 0.44
N PRO A 563 6.81 -34.28 1.50
CA PRO A 563 5.44 -33.78 1.48
C PRO A 563 5.26 -32.78 0.33
N ASP A 564 4.02 -32.65 -0.15
CA ASP A 564 3.64 -31.57 -1.07
C ASP A 564 3.77 -30.20 -0.37
N PRO A 565 4.08 -29.12 -1.12
CA PRO A 565 4.11 -27.77 -0.56
C PRO A 565 2.73 -27.39 0.02
N PHE A 566 2.70 -26.38 0.89
CA PHE A 566 1.45 -25.81 1.38
C PHE A 566 1.54 -24.30 1.41
N THR A 567 0.73 -23.63 0.58
CA THR A 567 0.73 -22.17 0.40
C THR A 567 -0.64 -21.54 0.59
N GLU A 568 -1.52 -22.19 1.36
CA GLU A 568 -2.89 -21.72 1.62
C GLU A 568 -3.12 -21.45 3.12
N GLY A 569 -2.04 -21.20 3.85
CA GLY A 569 -2.10 -20.85 5.27
C GLY A 569 -2.67 -19.47 5.54
N GLU A 570 -3.04 -19.25 6.81
CA GLU A 570 -3.54 -17.97 7.30
C GLU A 570 -2.45 -16.88 7.24
N ARG A 571 -2.85 -15.62 7.00
CA ARG A 571 -1.94 -14.46 7.00
C ARG A 571 -1.99 -13.74 8.34
N PHE A 572 -0.82 -13.42 8.89
CA PHE A 572 -0.69 -12.45 9.97
C PHE A 572 -0.46 -11.05 9.42
N ILE A 573 -1.24 -10.07 9.89
CA ILE A 573 -1.11 -8.66 9.52
C ILE A 573 -0.10 -8.00 10.44
N VAL A 574 0.86 -7.27 9.84
CA VAL A 574 1.86 -6.48 10.56
C VAL A 574 1.53 -5.01 10.43
N SER A 575 1.22 -4.37 11.55
CA SER A 575 0.83 -2.96 11.58
C SER A 575 1.20 -2.34 12.92
N ILE A 576 1.71 -1.10 12.89
CA ILE A 576 1.91 -0.28 14.11
C ILE A 576 0.58 0.18 14.72
N CYS A 577 -0.48 0.21 13.91
CA CYS A 577 -1.83 0.53 14.32
C CYS A 577 -2.61 -0.75 14.67
N ASP A 578 -3.68 -0.61 15.45
CA ASP A 578 -4.57 -1.71 15.78
C ASP A 578 -5.34 -2.16 14.54
N VAL A 579 -5.56 -3.47 14.42
CA VAL A 579 -6.33 -4.10 13.35
C VAL A 579 -7.30 -5.06 14.01
N GLU A 580 -8.60 -4.88 13.77
CA GLU A 580 -9.61 -5.86 14.17
C GLU A 580 -9.86 -6.82 13.00
N THR A 581 -9.64 -8.11 13.25
CA THR A 581 -9.85 -9.22 12.31
C THR A 581 -11.11 -10.02 12.63
N TYR A 582 -11.81 -9.69 13.73
CA TYR A 582 -13.03 -10.34 14.22
C TYR A 582 -12.90 -11.81 14.65
N GLU A 583 -11.78 -12.47 14.38
CA GLU A 583 -11.53 -13.90 14.68
C GLU A 583 -11.74 -14.28 16.15
N GLY A 584 -11.42 -13.35 17.06
CA GLY A 584 -11.59 -13.54 18.50
C GLY A 584 -13.02 -13.36 19.01
N LEU A 585 -13.97 -12.98 18.16
CA LEU A 585 -15.33 -12.59 18.54
C LEU A 585 -16.34 -13.65 18.11
N ALA A 586 -17.37 -13.89 18.93
CA ALA A 586 -18.40 -14.87 18.61
C ALA A 586 -19.32 -14.39 17.47
N ASP A 587 -19.86 -15.34 16.70
CA ASP A 587 -20.94 -15.11 15.73
C ASP A 587 -22.13 -14.34 16.37
N GLY A 588 -22.68 -13.38 15.64
CA GLY A 588 -23.70 -12.43 16.07
C GLY A 588 -23.23 -11.29 16.97
N THR A 589 -21.92 -11.00 17.05
CA THR A 589 -21.40 -9.91 17.90
C THR A 589 -21.63 -8.53 17.26
N PHE A 590 -22.15 -7.58 18.04
CA PHE A 590 -22.39 -6.18 17.64
C PHE A 590 -21.50 -5.17 18.39
N SER A 591 -20.80 -5.60 19.45
CA SER A 591 -19.97 -4.72 20.26
C SER A 591 -18.75 -5.48 20.73
N TRP A 592 -17.58 -4.87 20.57
CA TRP A 592 -16.30 -5.48 20.85
C TRP A 592 -15.30 -4.44 21.35
N THR A 593 -14.12 -4.91 21.75
CA THR A 593 -13.03 -4.02 22.14
C THR A 593 -11.76 -4.55 21.54
N THR A 594 -11.15 -3.73 20.69
CA THR A 594 -9.85 -4.02 20.09
C THR A 594 -8.83 -3.22 20.87
N ASN A 595 -7.91 -3.92 21.54
CA ASN A 595 -6.97 -3.32 22.51
C ASN A 595 -7.70 -2.54 23.63
N THR A 596 -7.77 -1.20 23.54
CA THR A 596 -8.48 -0.36 24.53
C THR A 596 -9.71 0.35 23.96
N VAL A 597 -9.92 0.31 22.63
CA VAL A 597 -10.98 1.09 21.96
C VAL A 597 -12.28 0.29 21.88
N PRO A 598 -13.39 0.76 22.49
CA PRO A 598 -14.64 0.02 22.53
C PRO A 598 -15.52 0.37 21.32
N TRP A 599 -15.65 -0.58 20.40
CA TRP A 599 -16.42 -0.43 19.17
C TRP A 599 -17.81 -1.06 19.26
N ALA A 600 -18.75 -0.50 18.52
CA ALA A 600 -20.04 -1.11 18.24
C ALA A 600 -20.48 -0.84 16.80
N SER A 601 -21.11 -1.84 16.20
CA SER A 601 -21.81 -1.67 14.94
C SER A 601 -23.25 -1.23 15.16
N GLN A 602 -23.77 -0.38 14.26
CA GLN A 602 -25.20 -0.07 14.18
C GLN A 602 -25.69 -0.18 12.73
N GLY A 603 -26.96 -0.56 12.60
CA GLY A 603 -27.53 -1.14 11.38
C GLY A 603 -28.23 -2.44 11.78
N ALA A 604 -29.44 -2.69 11.27
CA ALA A 604 -30.33 -3.73 11.83
C ALA A 604 -29.92 -5.16 11.43
N GLY A 605 -28.69 -5.56 11.69
CA GLY A 605 -28.14 -6.84 11.20
C GLY A 605 -26.71 -6.76 10.72
N PHE A 606 -25.98 -5.69 11.08
CA PHE A 606 -24.55 -5.53 10.79
C PHE A 606 -23.72 -6.13 11.93
N SER A 607 -23.40 -7.43 11.88
CA SER A 607 -22.77 -8.20 12.97
C SER A 607 -21.64 -9.08 12.48
N VAL A 608 -20.78 -9.49 13.43
CA VAL A 608 -19.76 -10.51 13.16
C VAL A 608 -20.48 -11.80 12.78
N ASP A 609 -20.18 -12.32 11.61
CA ASP A 609 -20.69 -13.59 11.09
C ASP A 609 -19.49 -14.50 10.74
N GLU A 610 -19.71 -15.82 10.75
CA GLU A 610 -18.68 -16.83 10.51
C GLU A 610 -18.88 -17.54 9.17
N PHE A 611 -17.88 -17.43 8.30
CA PHE A 611 -17.78 -18.13 7.03
C PHE A 611 -16.34 -18.61 6.86
N ILE A 612 -16.14 -19.91 7.06
CA ILE A 612 -14.81 -20.52 7.08
C ILE A 612 -14.05 -20.23 5.78
N GLY A 613 -12.88 -19.60 5.91
CA GLY A 613 -11.98 -19.26 4.82
C GLY A 613 -12.56 -18.37 3.74
N ALA A 614 -13.57 -17.56 4.04
CA ALA A 614 -14.21 -16.65 3.09
C ALA A 614 -13.84 -15.17 3.28
N GLY A 615 -13.26 -14.82 4.42
CA GLY A 615 -12.88 -13.46 4.77
C GLY A 615 -11.55 -13.00 4.14
N ALA A 616 -11.22 -11.73 4.27
CA ALA A 616 -10.05 -11.19 3.60
C ALA A 616 -8.74 -11.82 4.12
N GLY A 617 -8.02 -12.50 3.21
CA GLY A 617 -6.78 -13.21 3.56
C GLY A 617 -6.98 -14.61 4.14
N GLY A 618 -8.21 -15.14 4.07
CA GLY A 618 -8.57 -16.49 4.52
C GLY A 618 -9.07 -16.53 5.96
N SER A 619 -9.50 -15.38 6.49
CA SER A 619 -10.21 -15.26 7.77
C SER A 619 -11.52 -16.05 7.75
N ASP A 620 -11.87 -16.57 8.91
CA ASP A 620 -13.11 -17.31 9.14
C ASP A 620 -14.25 -16.35 9.58
N ARG A 621 -13.94 -15.12 10.01
CA ARG A 621 -14.92 -14.15 10.53
C ARG A 621 -14.73 -12.73 10.02
N TYR A 622 -15.84 -12.04 9.81
CA TYR A 622 -15.90 -10.62 9.44
C TYR A 622 -17.26 -10.03 9.84
N ILE A 623 -17.41 -8.70 9.79
CA ILE A 623 -18.72 -8.06 10.03
C ILE A 623 -19.46 -7.87 8.70
N ASP A 624 -20.70 -8.34 8.60
CA ASP A 624 -21.51 -8.18 7.40
C ASP A 624 -22.95 -7.76 7.72
N ASN A 625 -23.73 -7.42 6.68
CA ASN A 625 -25.15 -7.08 6.81
C ASN A 625 -26.11 -8.20 6.37
N VAL A 626 -25.71 -9.47 6.43
CA VAL A 626 -26.48 -10.58 5.81
C VAL A 626 -27.90 -10.68 6.35
N THR A 627 -28.11 -10.33 7.63
CA THR A 627 -29.42 -10.42 8.27
C THR A 627 -30.33 -9.20 7.98
N SER A 628 -29.80 -8.14 7.35
CA SER A 628 -30.54 -6.97 6.88
C SER A 628 -29.95 -6.34 5.61
N GLN A 629 -30.30 -6.92 4.46
CA GLN A 629 -29.79 -6.46 3.17
C GLN A 629 -30.79 -5.55 2.46
N GLY A 630 -30.26 -4.52 1.79
CA GLY A 630 -31.08 -3.50 1.16
C GLY A 630 -30.28 -2.49 0.36
N THR A 631 -30.84 -2.11 -0.79
CA THR A 631 -30.32 -0.96 -1.55
C THR A 631 -30.56 0.32 -0.78
N GLY A 632 -29.51 1.12 -0.54
CA GLY A 632 -29.62 2.35 0.24
C GLY A 632 -29.37 2.18 1.73
N ASP A 633 -29.03 0.97 2.20
CA ASP A 633 -28.75 0.71 3.60
C ASP A 633 -27.51 1.48 4.07
N ILE A 634 -27.54 1.87 5.34
CA ILE A 634 -26.47 2.58 6.02
C ILE A 634 -26.06 1.72 7.21
N ASN A 635 -24.81 1.26 7.19
CA ASN A 635 -24.18 0.52 8.26
C ASN A 635 -23.13 1.43 8.92
N THR A 636 -22.96 1.34 10.23
CA THR A 636 -22.02 2.18 10.97
C THR A 636 -21.17 1.34 11.90
N ILE A 637 -19.90 1.70 12.05
CA ILE A 637 -18.99 1.21 13.09
C ILE A 637 -18.58 2.43 13.90
N ALA A 638 -18.89 2.46 15.19
CA ALA A 638 -18.70 3.63 16.05
C ALA A 638 -18.04 3.28 17.37
N ILE A 639 -17.21 4.18 17.88
CA ILE A 639 -16.66 4.14 19.23
C ILE A 639 -17.80 4.45 20.21
N THR A 640 -17.85 3.70 21.31
CA THR A 640 -18.94 3.79 22.30
C THR A 640 -18.64 4.68 23.51
N ASP A 641 -17.41 5.20 23.60
CA ASP A 641 -16.97 6.14 24.63
C ASP A 641 -16.56 7.50 24.01
N THR A 642 -15.57 8.19 24.61
CA THR A 642 -15.09 9.50 24.16
C THR A 642 -13.74 9.44 23.46
N GLN A 643 -13.23 8.25 23.15
CA GLN A 643 -11.99 8.09 22.39
C GLN A 643 -12.21 8.47 20.92
N MET A 644 -11.14 8.89 20.26
CA MET A 644 -11.09 9.14 18.83
C MET A 644 -9.94 8.33 18.23
N VAL A 645 -10.07 7.99 16.96
CA VAL A 645 -9.05 7.23 16.23
C VAL A 645 -8.80 7.86 14.87
N LYS A 646 -7.66 7.50 14.29
CA LYS A 646 -7.32 7.76 12.89
C LYS A 646 -7.52 6.48 12.10
N MET A 647 -8.25 6.56 10.99
CA MET A 647 -8.51 5.37 10.16
C MET A 647 -7.33 5.08 9.24
N GLY A 648 -6.84 3.84 9.27
CA GLY A 648 -5.79 3.40 8.33
C GLY A 648 -6.39 2.84 7.05
N SER A 649 -6.99 1.65 7.16
CA SER A 649 -7.59 0.93 6.04
C SER A 649 -8.67 -0.03 6.52
N MET A 650 -9.44 -0.57 5.59
CA MET A 650 -10.36 -1.69 5.85
C MET A 650 -10.53 -2.49 4.56
N GLU A 651 -10.76 -3.78 4.66
CA GLU A 651 -11.08 -4.62 3.51
C GLU A 651 -12.60 -4.73 3.38
N ILE A 652 -13.12 -4.45 2.19
CA ILE A 652 -14.55 -4.32 1.94
C ILE A 652 -15.00 -5.26 0.84
N TYR A 653 -16.02 -6.04 1.13
CA TYR A 653 -16.75 -6.82 0.14
C TYR A 653 -18.11 -6.17 -0.14
N VAL A 654 -18.48 -6.06 -1.41
CA VAL A 654 -19.80 -5.54 -1.82
C VAL A 654 -20.43 -6.40 -2.92
N SER A 655 -21.74 -6.62 -2.81
CA SER A 655 -22.51 -7.35 -3.81
C SER A 655 -23.89 -6.77 -4.05
N SER A 656 -24.35 -6.82 -5.30
CA SER A 656 -25.74 -6.61 -5.68
C SER A 656 -26.60 -7.87 -5.56
N ILE A 657 -25.98 -9.02 -5.29
CA ILE A 657 -26.63 -10.31 -5.05
C ILE A 657 -26.92 -10.44 -3.56
N LEU A 658 -28.07 -11.03 -3.22
CA LEU A 658 -28.42 -11.31 -1.83
C LEU A 658 -27.43 -12.30 -1.22
N ASN A 659 -27.15 -12.14 0.07
CA ASN A 659 -26.18 -12.91 0.88
C ASN A 659 -24.72 -12.82 0.42
N GLY A 660 -24.44 -12.00 -0.61
CA GLY A 660 -23.07 -11.84 -1.07
C GLY A 660 -22.51 -13.04 -1.80
N ASP A 661 -23.32 -13.91 -2.39
CA ASP A 661 -22.84 -15.16 -3.04
C ASP A 661 -21.70 -14.94 -4.07
N ASN A 662 -21.63 -13.77 -4.70
CA ASN A 662 -20.49 -13.36 -5.54
C ASN A 662 -20.25 -11.84 -5.44
N PRO A 663 -18.99 -11.36 -5.57
CA PRO A 663 -18.70 -9.93 -5.58
C PRO A 663 -19.17 -9.30 -6.90
N THR A 664 -19.58 -8.04 -6.86
CA THR A 664 -20.08 -7.33 -8.05
C THR A 664 -19.56 -5.90 -8.11
N ASN A 665 -19.67 -5.26 -9.28
CA ASN A 665 -19.13 -3.92 -9.52
C ASN A 665 -20.16 -2.99 -10.22
N ASP A 666 -21.44 -3.14 -9.88
CA ASP A 666 -22.58 -2.44 -10.49
C ASP A 666 -23.35 -1.52 -9.53
N GLY A 667 -22.81 -1.26 -8.33
CA GLY A 667 -23.36 -0.36 -7.33
C GLY A 667 -22.45 0.81 -6.96
N THR A 668 -22.68 1.38 -5.78
CA THR A 668 -21.92 2.51 -5.24
C THR A 668 -21.80 2.37 -3.74
N LEU A 669 -20.59 2.55 -3.21
CA LEU A 669 -20.32 2.63 -1.78
C LEU A 669 -19.95 4.06 -1.40
N THR A 670 -20.57 4.60 -0.35
CA THR A 670 -20.22 5.90 0.22
C THR A 670 -19.73 5.72 1.65
N VAL A 671 -18.49 6.10 1.91
CA VAL A 671 -17.86 6.04 3.24
C VAL A 671 -17.78 7.46 3.81
N ARG A 672 -18.21 7.64 5.07
CA ARG A 672 -18.11 8.91 5.78
C ARG A 672 -17.42 8.72 7.12
N GLY A 673 -16.38 9.51 7.38
CA GLY A 673 -15.82 9.69 8.71
C GLY A 673 -16.57 10.79 9.45
N LYS A 674 -17.02 10.50 10.66
CA LYS A 674 -17.68 11.47 11.53
C LYS A 674 -16.92 11.62 12.84
N LEU A 675 -17.10 12.79 13.44
CA LEU A 675 -16.68 13.10 14.79
C LEU A 675 -17.84 13.80 15.51
N ASP A 676 -18.29 13.26 16.65
CA ASP A 676 -19.43 13.75 17.43
C ASP A 676 -20.69 13.93 16.56
N GLY A 677 -20.91 12.99 15.62
CA GLY A 677 -22.00 13.02 14.64
C GLY A 677 -21.85 14.05 13.51
N THR A 678 -20.77 14.84 13.48
CA THR A 678 -20.45 15.76 12.38
C THR A 678 -19.61 15.03 11.32
N THR A 679 -20.06 15.01 10.07
CA THR A 679 -19.27 14.46 8.97
C THR A 679 -18.07 15.34 8.65
N LEU A 680 -16.87 14.78 8.75
CA LEU A 680 -15.61 15.43 8.43
C LEU A 680 -15.20 15.21 6.97
N TYR A 681 -15.40 13.99 6.47
CA TYR A 681 -15.16 13.65 5.07
C TYR A 681 -16.21 12.70 4.51
N THR A 682 -16.31 12.67 3.18
CA THR A 682 -17.20 11.76 2.45
C THR A 682 -16.51 11.34 1.17
N VAL A 683 -16.35 10.03 0.99
CA VAL A 683 -15.76 9.43 -0.20
C VAL A 683 -16.80 8.50 -0.83
N THR A 684 -17.02 8.62 -2.14
CA THR A 684 -17.97 7.78 -2.89
C THR A 684 -17.25 7.10 -4.04
N LYS A 685 -17.37 5.77 -4.11
CA LYS A 685 -16.77 4.92 -5.15
C LYS A 685 -17.86 4.10 -5.84
N SER A 686 -17.85 4.06 -7.16
CA SER A 686 -18.88 3.37 -7.98
C SER A 686 -18.32 2.36 -8.98
N THR A 687 -17.00 2.20 -9.03
CA THR A 687 -16.32 1.29 -9.95
C THR A 687 -14.99 0.83 -9.34
N GLY A 688 -14.53 -0.36 -9.73
CA GLY A 688 -13.22 -0.89 -9.34
C GLY A 688 -13.31 -1.90 -8.18
N PHE A 689 -14.52 -2.31 -7.80
CA PHE A 689 -14.73 -3.44 -6.90
C PHE A 689 -14.48 -4.76 -7.66
N PRO A 690 -14.00 -5.81 -6.97
CA PRO A 690 -13.85 -7.15 -7.56
C PRO A 690 -15.18 -7.68 -8.12
N THR A 691 -15.09 -8.55 -9.14
CA THR A 691 -16.25 -9.28 -9.71
C THR A 691 -16.05 -10.79 -9.68
N VAL A 692 -14.95 -11.25 -9.08
CA VAL A 692 -14.58 -12.64 -8.82
C VAL A 692 -13.87 -12.69 -7.48
N PHE A 693 -13.83 -13.84 -6.81
CA PHE A 693 -13.15 -13.98 -5.52
C PHE A 693 -11.63 -13.74 -5.63
N GLY A 694 -10.95 -14.38 -6.57
CA GLY A 694 -9.50 -14.22 -6.76
C GLY A 694 -8.69 -14.46 -5.46
N SER A 695 -7.50 -13.87 -5.36
CA SER A 695 -6.62 -14.02 -4.19
C SER A 695 -7.03 -13.19 -2.97
N THR A 696 -7.99 -12.27 -3.11
CA THR A 696 -8.51 -11.43 -2.02
C THR A 696 -9.89 -11.87 -1.54
N GLN A 697 -10.40 -13.03 -2.01
CA GLN A 697 -11.74 -13.53 -1.70
C GLN A 697 -12.85 -12.50 -1.99
N GLY A 698 -12.64 -11.66 -3.00
CA GLY A 698 -13.60 -10.65 -3.45
C GLY A 698 -13.58 -9.35 -2.63
N PHE A 699 -12.74 -9.27 -1.60
CA PHE A 699 -12.55 -8.06 -0.81
C PHE A 699 -11.69 -7.04 -1.55
N TYR A 700 -12.05 -5.77 -1.36
CA TYR A 700 -11.38 -4.58 -1.88
C TYR A 700 -10.70 -3.84 -0.73
N LEU A 701 -9.41 -3.54 -0.85
CA LEU A 701 -8.69 -2.72 0.13
C LEU A 701 -9.11 -1.25 0.01
N TRP A 702 -9.85 -0.78 1.01
CA TRP A 702 -10.17 0.63 1.19
C TRP A 702 -9.10 1.32 2.05
N ASP A 703 -8.23 2.09 1.41
CA ASP A 703 -7.15 2.83 2.06
C ASP A 703 -7.53 4.31 2.24
N PHE A 704 -7.64 4.78 3.49
CA PHE A 704 -8.08 6.14 3.80
C PHE A 704 -7.05 7.21 3.42
N ALA A 705 -5.79 6.85 3.19
CA ALA A 705 -4.77 7.80 2.74
C ALA A 705 -4.90 8.13 1.24
N THR A 706 -5.47 7.22 0.45
CA THR A 706 -5.47 7.31 -1.02
C THR A 706 -6.87 7.37 -1.64
N GLU A 707 -7.88 6.77 -1.00
CA GLU A 707 -9.25 6.76 -1.50
C GLU A 707 -9.86 8.16 -1.54
N GLY A 708 -10.56 8.48 -2.63
CA GLY A 708 -11.14 9.81 -2.84
C GLY A 708 -10.15 10.92 -3.24
N GLY A 709 -8.85 10.61 -3.32
CA GLY A 709 -7.80 11.52 -3.83
C GLY A 709 -7.35 12.61 -2.86
N THR A 710 -7.81 12.56 -1.61
CA THR A 710 -7.32 13.37 -0.49
C THR A 710 -7.01 12.43 0.66
N ASP A 711 -5.89 12.65 1.34
CA ASP A 711 -5.50 11.84 2.50
C ASP A 711 -6.43 12.14 3.68
N HIS A 712 -7.16 11.11 4.12
CA HIS A 712 -8.04 11.14 5.28
C HIS A 712 -7.51 10.31 6.44
N SER A 713 -6.37 9.62 6.31
CA SER A 713 -5.83 8.75 7.38
C SER A 713 -5.31 9.53 8.58
N MET A 714 -5.19 10.85 8.48
CA MET A 714 -4.82 11.75 9.58
C MET A 714 -6.01 12.49 10.20
N THR A 715 -7.25 12.17 9.79
CA THR A 715 -8.45 12.83 10.32
C THR A 715 -9.03 12.04 11.49
N ASP A 716 -9.14 12.67 12.66
CA ASP A 716 -9.76 12.06 13.84
C ASP A 716 -11.25 11.81 13.61
N VAL A 717 -11.69 10.60 13.91
CA VAL A 717 -13.09 10.17 13.82
C VAL A 717 -13.46 9.31 15.02
N ASP A 718 -14.75 9.29 15.33
CA ASP A 718 -15.37 8.36 16.30
C ASP A 718 -16.35 7.39 15.63
N GLU A 719 -16.69 7.62 14.36
CA GLU A 719 -17.66 6.83 13.61
C GLU A 719 -17.29 6.74 12.13
N ILE A 720 -17.42 5.53 11.58
CA ILE A 720 -17.40 5.26 10.15
C ILE A 720 -18.78 4.81 9.69
N GLU A 721 -19.36 5.57 8.77
CA GLU A 721 -20.63 5.27 8.12
C GLU A 721 -20.41 4.75 6.70
N LEU A 722 -21.01 3.60 6.39
CA LEU A 722 -20.91 2.85 5.15
C LEU A 722 -22.29 2.79 4.49
N GLY A 723 -22.53 3.66 3.50
CA GLY A 723 -23.78 3.75 2.77
C GLY A 723 -23.74 3.02 1.44
N LEU A 724 -24.64 2.05 1.25
CA LEU A 724 -24.84 1.35 -0.02
C LEU A 724 -25.73 2.16 -0.98
N GLY A 725 -25.47 2.02 -2.27
CA GLY A 725 -26.21 2.69 -3.33
C GLY A 725 -26.07 1.96 -4.67
N GLY A 726 -26.82 2.43 -5.68
CA GLY A 726 -26.90 1.72 -6.96
C GLY A 726 -27.56 0.34 -6.78
N ALA A 727 -26.92 -0.71 -7.30
CA ALA A 727 -27.40 -2.09 -7.18
C ALA A 727 -26.92 -2.83 -5.92
N PHE A 728 -25.95 -2.31 -5.17
CA PHE A 728 -25.40 -3.01 -4.00
C PHE A 728 -26.42 -3.15 -2.86
N GLN A 729 -26.45 -4.34 -2.27
CA GLN A 729 -27.36 -4.76 -1.21
C GLN A 729 -26.63 -5.46 -0.05
N TYR A 730 -25.50 -6.10 -0.34
CA TYR A 730 -24.65 -6.79 0.63
C TYR A 730 -23.32 -6.03 0.82
N LEU A 731 -22.85 -5.99 2.06
CA LEU A 731 -21.62 -5.36 2.52
C LEU A 731 -21.00 -6.24 3.61
N ALA A 732 -19.71 -6.56 3.46
CA ALA A 732 -18.89 -7.06 4.55
C ALA A 732 -17.64 -6.19 4.73
N VAL A 733 -17.15 -6.12 5.96
CA VAL A 733 -15.92 -5.42 6.35
C VAL A 733 -15.06 -6.37 7.15
N ASP A 734 -13.79 -6.43 6.78
CA ASP A 734 -12.77 -7.21 7.46
C ASP A 734 -11.49 -6.37 7.63
N ASN A 735 -10.57 -6.85 8.47
CA ASN A 735 -9.26 -6.25 8.72
C ASN A 735 -9.35 -4.72 8.96
N PHE A 736 -10.25 -4.35 9.88
CA PHE A 736 -10.59 -2.96 10.19
C PHE A 736 -9.44 -2.29 10.96
N LYS A 737 -8.60 -1.53 10.25
CA LYS A 737 -7.38 -0.91 10.75
C LYS A 737 -7.61 0.53 11.19
N PHE A 738 -7.26 0.80 12.45
CA PHE A 738 -7.32 2.13 13.03
C PHE A 738 -6.13 2.34 13.99
N CYS A 739 -5.67 3.58 14.07
CA CYS A 739 -4.60 3.97 14.97
C CYS A 739 -5.22 4.71 16.14
N MET A 740 -4.95 4.28 17.38
CA MET A 740 -5.19 5.15 18.53
C MET A 740 -4.42 6.44 18.34
N ASP A 741 -5.12 7.55 18.54
CA ASP A 741 -4.49 8.85 18.57
C ASP A 741 -3.56 8.92 19.81
N PRO A 742 -2.29 9.36 19.69
CA PRO A 742 -1.43 9.53 20.86
C PRO A 742 -2.12 10.47 21.85
N PRO A 743 -2.03 10.24 23.17
CA PRO A 743 -2.63 11.15 24.13
C PRO A 743 -2.01 12.54 24.02
N ASP A 744 -2.83 13.59 24.13
CA ASP A 744 -2.33 14.97 24.28
C ASP A 744 -1.45 15.07 25.52
N GLU A 745 -0.22 15.56 25.35
CA GLU A 745 0.77 15.63 26.43
C GLU A 745 1.05 17.06 26.86
N THR A 746 1.12 18.00 25.90
CA THR A 746 1.35 19.41 26.19
C THR A 746 0.11 20.24 25.83
N GLU A 747 -0.39 21.07 26.75
CA GLU A 747 -1.45 22.05 26.45
C GLU A 747 -0.85 23.41 26.06
N VAL A 748 -1.34 23.99 24.95
CA VAL A 748 -1.11 25.40 24.59
C VAL A 748 -2.41 26.17 24.75
N ALA A 749 -2.43 27.06 25.75
CA ALA A 749 -3.61 27.81 26.13
C ALA A 749 -3.39 29.33 26.02
N LEU A 750 -4.38 30.04 25.45
CA LEU A 750 -4.43 31.51 25.47
C LEU A 750 -5.65 32.01 26.24
N ALA A 751 -5.43 32.55 27.44
CA ALA A 751 -6.50 33.05 28.31
C ALA A 751 -6.17 34.44 28.88
N GLY A 752 -7.07 35.41 28.69
CA GLY A 752 -6.87 36.78 29.20
C GLY A 752 -5.62 37.48 28.65
N GLY A 753 -5.10 37.02 27.50
CA GLY A 753 -3.86 37.50 26.89
C GLY A 753 -2.57 36.87 27.45
N ALA A 754 -2.66 35.93 28.40
CA ALA A 754 -1.52 35.13 28.84
C ALA A 754 -1.46 33.84 28.01
N LEU A 755 -0.27 33.53 27.48
CA LEU A 755 0.01 32.27 26.79
C LEU A 755 0.68 31.31 27.77
N THR A 756 0.08 30.14 27.98
CA THR A 756 0.65 29.06 28.80
C THR A 756 0.87 27.83 27.95
N ILE A 757 2.05 27.21 28.09
CA ILE A 757 2.45 25.96 27.45
C ILE A 757 2.81 25.02 28.60
N THR A 758 1.97 24.02 28.87
CA THR A 758 2.08 23.20 30.10
C THR A 758 2.03 21.74 29.74
N ASP A 759 2.94 20.91 30.25
CA ASP A 759 2.72 19.47 30.29
C ASP A 759 1.49 19.17 31.17
N ILE A 760 0.46 18.57 30.55
CA ILE A 760 -0.81 18.24 31.21
C ILE A 760 -0.87 16.81 31.73
N ASN A 761 -0.01 15.91 31.24
CA ASN A 761 0.04 14.53 31.71
C ASN A 761 1.12 14.29 32.77
N GLY A 762 1.99 15.27 33.05
CA GLY A 762 2.97 15.22 34.14
C GLY A 762 3.81 13.94 34.10
N GLY A 763 4.12 13.51 32.87
CA GLY A 763 4.69 12.20 32.55
C GLY A 763 6.19 12.16 32.82
N THR A 764 6.83 11.02 32.53
CA THR A 764 8.28 10.98 32.28
C THR A 764 8.58 11.27 30.81
N SER A 765 7.70 12.04 30.17
CA SER A 765 7.79 12.39 28.78
C SER A 765 8.92 13.39 28.56
N ASP A 766 9.66 13.20 27.47
CA ASP A 766 10.77 14.08 27.14
C ASP A 766 10.28 15.11 26.12
N ASP A 767 9.82 16.27 26.57
CA ASP A 767 9.29 17.31 25.69
C ASP A 767 10.42 18.03 24.96
N ASN A 768 10.21 18.35 23.67
CA ASN A 768 11.17 19.17 22.90
C ASN A 768 10.46 20.36 22.25
N ILE A 769 10.29 21.42 23.06
CA ILE A 769 9.54 22.62 22.69
C ILE A 769 10.43 23.61 21.92
N THR A 770 9.97 24.07 20.77
CA THR A 770 10.61 25.17 20.03
C THR A 770 9.66 26.36 19.92
N LEU A 771 10.14 27.54 20.29
CA LEU A 771 9.46 28.81 20.06
C LEU A 771 10.12 29.54 18.88
N SER A 772 9.31 29.87 17.87
CA SER A 772 9.75 30.60 16.68
C SER A 772 8.70 31.60 16.20
N VAL A 773 9.11 32.70 15.59
CA VAL A 773 8.22 33.72 15.06
C VAL A 773 8.13 33.54 13.55
N VAL A 774 6.92 33.23 13.08
CA VAL A 774 6.61 33.01 11.66
C VAL A 774 5.56 34.04 11.22
N GLY A 775 5.99 35.05 10.47
CA GLY A 775 5.11 36.16 10.11
C GLY A 775 4.63 36.92 11.37
N PRO A 776 3.31 37.08 11.59
CA PRO A 776 2.77 37.73 12.78
C PRO A 776 2.55 36.78 13.97
N ASN A 777 2.84 35.48 13.80
CA ASN A 777 2.54 34.45 14.80
C ASN A 777 3.81 34.06 15.58
N LEU A 778 3.62 33.73 16.85
CA LEU A 778 4.49 32.86 17.61
C LEU A 778 4.06 31.43 17.31
N ARG A 779 4.94 30.69 16.64
CA ARG A 779 4.82 29.26 16.39
C ARG A 779 5.49 28.48 17.52
N ILE A 780 4.77 27.51 18.03
CA ILE A 780 5.22 26.55 19.03
C ILE A 780 5.21 25.17 18.37
N THR A 781 6.32 24.45 18.47
CA THR A 781 6.40 23.06 17.98
C THR A 781 6.87 22.13 19.09
N ASN A 782 6.30 20.94 19.19
CA ASN A 782 6.81 19.84 20.01
C ASN A 782 7.14 18.67 19.08
N THR A 783 8.42 18.29 18.96
CA THR A 783 8.80 17.21 18.02
C THR A 783 8.53 15.79 18.54
N VAL A 784 8.03 15.68 19.78
CA VAL A 784 7.92 14.39 20.48
C VAL A 784 6.45 14.02 20.72
N ALA A 785 5.60 15.00 21.01
CA ALA A 785 4.17 14.77 21.28
C ALA A 785 3.27 15.87 20.72
N ARG A 786 1.96 15.59 20.68
CA ARG A 786 0.95 16.50 20.15
C ARG A 786 0.47 17.53 21.18
N PHE A 787 -0.11 18.62 20.70
CA PHE A 787 -0.67 19.67 21.55
C PHE A 787 -2.17 19.52 21.78
N LEU A 788 -2.60 19.63 23.05
CA LEU A 788 -3.96 20.07 23.37
C LEU A 788 -4.03 21.60 23.17
N ILE A 789 -4.93 22.08 22.34
CA ILE A 789 -5.16 23.52 22.17
C ILE A 789 -6.34 24.01 23.00
N SER A 790 -6.17 25.12 23.72
CA SER A 790 -7.29 25.74 24.44
C SER A 790 -7.31 27.27 24.38
N GLY A 791 -8.51 27.84 24.37
CA GLY A 791 -8.72 29.29 24.32
C GLY A 791 -8.75 29.88 22.90
N ALA A 792 -9.48 30.99 22.76
CA ALA A 792 -9.68 31.64 21.47
C ALA A 792 -8.38 32.32 20.99
N GLY A 793 -7.90 31.95 19.80
CA GLY A 793 -6.73 32.58 19.17
C GLY A 793 -5.46 31.73 19.14
N VAL A 794 -5.53 30.49 19.65
CA VAL A 794 -4.57 29.41 19.35
C VAL A 794 -5.07 28.69 18.10
N VAL A 795 -4.19 28.51 17.11
CA VAL A 795 -4.52 27.85 15.84
C VAL A 795 -3.59 26.67 15.66
N GLU A 796 -4.15 25.47 15.64
CA GLU A 796 -3.40 24.26 15.27
C GLU A 796 -3.04 24.29 13.78
N VAL A 797 -1.77 24.00 13.50
CA VAL A 797 -1.23 23.90 12.14
C VAL A 797 -1.15 22.43 11.73
N ASP A 798 -0.66 21.60 12.65
CA ASP A 798 -0.62 20.14 12.65
C ASP A 798 -0.49 19.66 14.10
N ASP A 799 -0.59 18.34 14.35
CA ASP A 799 -0.59 17.74 15.70
C ASP A 799 0.57 18.24 16.59
N ASN A 800 1.73 18.53 15.99
CA ASN A 800 2.96 18.93 16.68
C ASN A 800 3.25 20.43 16.60
N THR A 801 2.37 21.23 15.99
CA THR A 801 2.63 22.65 15.68
C THR A 801 1.39 23.51 15.90
N VAL A 802 1.54 24.57 16.70
CA VAL A 802 0.49 25.57 16.92
C VAL A 802 1.00 26.99 16.68
N ASP A 803 0.14 27.84 16.14
CA ASP A 803 0.39 29.27 15.92
C ASP A 803 -0.50 30.11 16.85
N VAL A 804 0.11 31.09 17.52
CA VAL A 804 -0.57 32.11 18.32
C VAL A 804 -0.19 33.48 17.79
N LEU A 805 -1.18 34.32 17.47
CA LEU A 805 -0.90 35.68 17.00
C LEU A 805 -0.18 36.49 18.10
N LEU A 806 1.01 37.02 17.82
CA LEU A 806 1.82 37.77 18.80
C LEU A 806 1.05 38.94 19.42
N ALA A 807 0.18 39.60 18.64
CA ALA A 807 -0.64 40.72 19.10
C ALA A 807 -1.68 40.34 20.16
N ASN A 808 -2.03 39.06 20.28
CA ASN A 808 -2.96 38.57 21.29
C ASN A 808 -2.27 38.22 22.62
N ILE A 809 -0.93 38.16 22.64
CA ILE A 809 -0.13 37.91 23.84
C ILE A 809 0.14 39.25 24.52
N THR A 810 -0.70 39.59 25.50
CA THR A 810 -0.66 40.87 26.23
C THR A 810 -0.34 40.73 27.71
N ASN A 811 -0.18 39.50 28.20
CA ASN A 811 0.13 39.18 29.59
C ASN A 811 1.20 38.07 29.70
N GLY A 812 2.18 38.11 28.79
CA GLY A 812 3.37 37.25 28.84
C GLY A 812 3.18 35.80 28.38
N VAL A 813 4.28 35.05 28.47
CA VAL A 813 4.39 33.64 28.10
C VAL A 813 4.95 32.85 29.26
N THR A 814 4.31 31.73 29.60
CA THR A 814 4.79 30.75 30.58
C THR A 814 4.93 29.39 29.91
N VAL A 815 6.07 28.73 30.10
CA VAL A 815 6.33 27.36 29.63
C VAL A 815 6.76 26.50 30.82
N ASP A 816 6.09 25.36 31.04
CA ASP A 816 6.29 24.47 32.17
C ASP A 816 6.18 22.99 31.75
N ALA A 817 7.27 22.23 31.81
CA ALA A 817 7.33 20.84 31.33
C ALA A 817 7.05 19.74 32.39
N ILE A 818 7.05 20.07 33.69
CA ILE A 818 6.70 19.16 34.80
C ILE A 818 7.21 17.69 34.69
N SER A 819 8.46 17.42 35.10
CA SER A 819 9.09 16.06 35.08
C SER A 819 9.43 15.59 33.66
N GLY A 820 10.32 14.61 33.50
CA GLY A 820 10.85 14.24 32.18
C GLY A 820 12.29 14.69 31.99
N ASN A 821 12.84 14.48 30.79
CA ASN A 821 14.09 15.10 30.33
C ASN A 821 13.79 16.07 29.19
N ASP A 822 13.49 17.31 29.56
CA ASP A 822 12.85 18.26 28.66
C ASP A 822 13.83 19.27 28.06
N ALA A 823 13.56 19.65 26.82
CA ALA A 823 14.31 20.62 26.07
C ALA A 823 13.41 21.75 25.58
N ILE A 824 13.91 22.98 25.71
CA ILE A 824 13.29 24.14 25.08
C ILE A 824 14.31 24.92 24.25
N SER A 825 13.90 25.34 23.06
CA SER A 825 14.72 26.16 22.18
C SER A 825 13.97 27.38 21.66
N ILE A 826 14.70 28.50 21.53
CA ILE A 826 14.19 29.73 20.89
C ILE A 826 15.02 29.97 19.64
N THR A 827 14.38 29.93 18.47
CA THR A 827 15.08 29.89 17.17
C THR A 827 15.00 31.19 16.38
N THR A 828 14.18 32.14 16.83
CA THR A 828 14.05 33.47 16.21
C THR A 828 13.89 34.54 17.28
N ALA A 829 14.03 35.82 16.91
CA ALA A 829 13.86 36.91 17.85
C ALA A 829 12.42 36.96 18.40
N LEU A 830 12.28 37.03 19.72
CA LEU A 830 10.99 37.12 20.41
C LEU A 830 10.86 38.49 21.09
N ASN A 831 9.91 39.30 20.63
CA ASN A 831 9.69 40.66 21.12
C ASN A 831 8.25 40.87 21.60
N LEU A 832 8.07 41.00 22.91
CA LEU A 832 6.78 41.26 23.55
C LEU A 832 6.89 42.52 24.43
N PRO A 833 6.60 43.71 23.88
CA PRO A 833 6.73 44.97 24.62
C PRO A 833 5.60 45.14 25.65
N GLY A 834 5.85 45.91 26.70
CA GLY A 834 4.87 46.22 27.76
C GLY A 834 5.16 45.51 29.08
N ALA A 835 4.94 46.21 30.20
CA ALA A 835 5.39 45.75 31.53
C ALA A 835 4.73 44.45 32.02
N ALA A 836 3.57 44.08 31.47
CA ALA A 836 2.88 42.82 31.77
C ALA A 836 3.41 41.63 30.94
N ASN A 837 4.19 41.88 29.89
CA ASN A 837 4.70 40.86 29.00
C ASN A 837 6.05 40.32 29.50
N GLY A 838 5.98 39.35 30.41
CA GLY A 838 7.13 38.57 30.87
C GLY A 838 7.29 37.24 30.13
N LEU A 839 8.42 36.58 30.38
CA LEU A 839 8.71 35.21 29.93
C LEU A 839 9.12 34.36 31.13
N THR A 840 8.39 33.28 31.38
CA THR A 840 8.74 32.28 32.39
C THR A 840 8.98 30.95 31.70
N ILE A 841 10.15 30.37 31.91
CA ILE A 841 10.50 29.02 31.47
C ILE A 841 10.94 28.25 32.71
N GLN A 842 10.22 27.18 33.04
CA GLN A 842 10.44 26.44 34.27
C GLN A 842 10.38 24.92 34.05
N ASN A 843 11.14 24.19 34.87
CA ASN A 843 11.17 22.73 34.91
C ASN A 843 11.66 22.07 33.61
N PHE A 844 12.58 22.73 32.87
CA PHE A 844 13.25 22.13 31.70
C PHE A 844 14.66 21.69 32.03
N ASP A 845 15.12 20.54 31.53
CA ASP A 845 16.50 20.06 31.69
C ASP A 845 17.49 20.79 30.79
N SER A 846 17.05 21.29 29.65
CA SER A 846 17.92 22.02 28.73
C SER A 846 17.24 23.22 28.07
N PHE A 847 18.03 24.28 27.88
CA PHE A 847 17.60 25.50 27.19
C PHE A 847 18.63 25.87 26.13
N SER A 848 18.17 26.25 24.94
CA SER A 848 19.05 26.69 23.86
C SER A 848 18.49 27.88 23.07
N GLN A 849 19.43 28.65 22.49
CA GLN A 849 19.11 29.77 21.61
C GLN A 849 20.01 29.75 20.38
N THR A 850 19.41 29.99 19.21
CA THR A 850 20.16 30.08 17.95
C THR A 850 20.75 31.48 17.70
N PRO A 851 21.76 31.65 16.84
CA PRO A 851 22.27 32.97 16.50
C PRO A 851 21.18 33.88 15.88
N GLY A 852 20.96 35.06 16.48
CA GLY A 852 19.94 36.02 16.03
C GLY A 852 18.57 35.87 16.72
N SER A 853 18.41 34.92 17.64
CA SER A 853 17.19 34.74 18.43
C SER A 853 17.16 35.63 19.68
N ASP A 854 17.29 36.94 19.48
CA ASP A 854 17.32 37.92 20.57
C ASP A 854 15.97 37.99 21.31
N ILE A 855 15.99 38.11 22.63
CA ILE A 855 14.76 38.19 23.46
C ILE A 855 14.57 39.62 23.94
N THR A 856 13.38 40.18 23.75
CA THR A 856 12.99 41.51 24.26
C THR A 856 11.64 41.42 24.97
N MET A 857 11.66 41.40 26.30
CA MET A 857 10.46 41.37 27.14
C MET A 857 10.27 42.71 27.85
N GLY A 858 9.05 43.24 27.85
CA GLY A 858 8.74 44.45 28.59
C GLY A 858 8.60 44.25 30.10
N GLY A 859 8.28 43.02 30.53
CA GLY A 859 8.18 42.60 31.94
C GLY A 859 9.41 41.82 32.42
N ASP A 860 9.18 40.90 33.36
CA ASP A 860 10.20 40.05 33.99
C ASP A 860 10.55 38.85 33.10
N ILE A 861 11.79 38.35 33.20
CA ILE A 861 12.18 37.05 32.66
C ILE A 861 12.61 36.13 33.81
N THR A 862 12.03 34.92 33.84
CA THR A 862 12.37 33.86 34.79
C THR A 862 12.80 32.60 34.05
N TYR A 863 13.98 32.07 34.40
CA TYR A 863 14.48 30.78 33.95
C TYR A 863 14.69 29.86 35.16
N ASN A 864 14.11 28.66 35.13
CA ASN A 864 14.39 27.57 36.06
C ASN A 864 14.73 26.31 35.27
N ILE A 865 16.03 26.06 35.07
CA ILE A 865 16.56 25.11 34.07
C ILE A 865 17.56 24.13 34.71
N GLY A 866 17.42 22.82 34.47
CA GLY A 866 18.34 21.77 34.90
C GLY A 866 19.71 21.77 34.18
N GLY A 867 19.85 22.52 33.10
CA GLY A 867 21.04 22.55 32.25
C GLY A 867 21.70 23.92 32.15
N SER A 868 22.79 23.99 31.38
CA SER A 868 23.51 25.26 31.17
C SER A 868 22.68 26.26 30.36
N ILE A 869 22.89 27.55 30.60
CA ILE A 869 22.27 28.65 29.85
C ILE A 869 23.37 29.46 29.17
N ASP A 870 23.26 29.60 27.85
CA ASP A 870 24.10 30.50 27.05
C ASP A 870 23.25 31.64 26.48
N PHE A 871 23.38 32.83 27.07
CA PHE A 871 22.54 33.98 26.73
C PHE A 871 22.92 34.61 25.37
N ARG A 872 21.89 34.99 24.60
CA ARG A 872 22.01 35.92 23.45
C ARG A 872 21.78 37.36 23.90
N ASN A 873 21.51 38.29 22.97
CA ASN A 873 21.09 39.62 23.39
C ASN A 873 19.70 39.51 24.02
N THR A 874 19.62 39.88 25.29
CA THR A 874 18.38 39.78 26.06
C THR A 874 18.10 41.13 26.71
N THR A 875 16.93 41.69 26.42
CA THR A 875 16.43 42.94 26.99
C THR A 875 15.22 42.64 27.86
N VAL A 876 15.28 43.10 29.11
CA VAL A 876 14.27 42.86 30.14
C VAL A 876 13.87 44.19 30.74
N GLY A 877 12.60 44.56 30.56
CA GLY A 877 12.01 45.78 31.11
C GLY A 877 11.69 45.71 32.62
N GLY A 878 11.76 44.51 33.21
CA GLY A 878 11.69 44.27 34.65
C GLY A 878 12.91 43.51 35.19
N ASN A 879 12.68 42.50 36.03
CA ASN A 879 13.70 41.68 36.67
C ASN A 879 14.12 40.49 35.80
N LEU A 880 15.39 40.10 35.89
CA LEU A 880 15.88 38.82 35.38
C LEU A 880 16.15 37.89 36.57
N SER A 881 15.50 36.73 36.60
CA SER A 881 15.70 35.70 37.62
C SER A 881 16.09 34.39 36.96
N VAL A 882 17.28 33.87 37.26
CA VAL A 882 17.80 32.64 36.66
C VAL A 882 18.19 31.69 37.79
N THR A 883 17.60 30.51 37.80
CA THR A 883 18.03 29.37 38.61
C THR A 883 18.41 28.24 37.67
N THR A 884 19.63 27.73 37.82
CA THR A 884 20.15 26.62 37.04
C THR A 884 21.12 25.77 37.85
N VAL A 885 21.32 24.51 37.47
CA VAL A 885 22.43 23.68 37.98
C VAL A 885 23.60 23.58 37.00
N GLY A 886 23.49 24.18 35.82
CA GLY A 886 24.52 24.27 34.78
C GLY A 886 25.24 25.63 34.74
N ASN A 887 26.19 25.75 33.82
CA ASN A 887 26.94 27.01 33.66
C ASN A 887 26.06 28.10 33.04
N MET A 888 26.25 29.33 33.48
CA MET A 888 25.74 30.53 32.82
C MET A 888 26.85 31.23 32.07
N ALA A 889 26.69 31.36 30.76
CA ALA A 889 27.59 32.06 29.87
C ALA A 889 26.80 32.94 28.89
N ASN A 890 27.50 33.70 28.06
CA ASN A 890 26.89 34.43 26.96
C ASN A 890 27.76 34.35 25.71
N PHE A 891 27.11 34.18 24.56
CA PHE A 891 27.80 33.88 23.33
C PHE A 891 28.43 35.11 22.71
N GLY A 892 29.73 35.06 22.41
CA GLY A 892 30.39 36.06 21.57
C GLY A 892 30.33 37.50 22.11
N GLY A 893 30.08 37.69 23.41
CA GLY A 893 30.01 39.02 24.02
C GLY A 893 28.65 39.72 23.94
N THR A 894 27.56 38.97 23.70
CA THR A 894 26.17 39.47 23.70
C THR A 894 25.80 40.22 24.98
N ALA A 895 24.93 41.22 24.87
CA ALA A 895 24.57 42.08 25.99
C ALA A 895 23.28 41.63 26.69
N LEU A 896 23.29 41.71 28.02
CA LEU A 896 22.09 41.63 28.85
C LEU A 896 21.72 43.06 29.23
N ASN A 897 20.50 43.50 28.90
CA ASN A 897 20.00 44.85 29.18
C ASN A 897 18.81 44.76 30.13
N ILE A 898 19.07 44.92 31.44
CA ILE A 898 18.12 44.66 32.51
C ILE A 898 17.88 45.96 33.29
N THR A 899 16.63 46.42 33.32
CA THR A 899 16.24 47.62 34.05
C THR A 899 16.00 47.36 35.54
N GLY A 900 15.51 46.17 35.89
CA GLY A 900 15.24 45.72 37.25
C GLY A 900 16.42 44.97 37.89
N THR A 901 16.11 44.17 38.90
CA THR A 901 17.09 43.33 39.61
C THR A 901 17.51 42.15 38.73
N THR A 902 18.80 41.85 38.72
CA THR A 902 19.38 40.67 38.08
C THR A 902 19.77 39.67 39.15
N THR A 903 19.13 38.51 39.18
CA THR A 903 19.41 37.42 40.13
C THR A 903 19.83 36.18 39.37
N LEU A 904 21.06 35.72 39.59
CA LEU A 904 21.66 34.57 38.89
C LEU A 904 22.10 33.52 39.91
N ASN A 905 21.52 32.33 39.86
CA ASN A 905 21.89 31.23 40.73
C ASN A 905 22.23 29.98 39.90
N SER A 906 23.51 29.60 39.86
CA SER A 906 23.99 28.38 39.20
C SER A 906 24.32 27.24 40.19
N GLY A 907 24.04 27.43 41.49
CA GLY A 907 24.40 26.47 42.53
C GLY A 907 25.92 26.19 42.55
N ALA A 908 26.31 24.97 42.17
CA ALA A 908 27.71 24.53 42.12
C ALA A 908 28.40 24.78 40.77
N ALA A 909 27.69 25.33 39.76
CA ALA A 909 28.25 25.62 38.45
C ALA A 909 28.71 27.08 38.31
N ASN A 910 29.36 27.42 37.20
CA ASN A 910 29.99 28.73 37.00
C ASN A 910 29.04 29.75 36.36
N ILE A 911 29.19 31.01 36.74
CA ILE A 911 28.62 32.20 36.09
C ILE A 911 29.78 32.97 35.47
N GLN A 912 29.84 33.04 34.15
CA GLN A 912 30.92 33.71 33.42
C GLN A 912 30.34 34.52 32.27
N LEU A 913 30.06 35.80 32.55
CA LEU A 913 29.45 36.72 31.58
C LEU A 913 30.48 37.74 31.08
N GLY A 914 30.78 37.70 29.79
CA GLY A 914 31.69 38.64 29.14
C GLY A 914 30.95 39.56 28.18
N GLY A 915 31.24 40.86 28.18
CA GLY A 915 30.60 41.80 27.26
C GLY A 915 29.98 42.99 27.97
N ASN A 916 29.28 43.83 27.19
CA ASN A 916 28.82 45.13 27.65
C ASN A 916 27.40 45.06 28.23
N HIS A 917 27.24 44.34 29.34
CA HIS A 917 25.95 44.19 30.01
C HIS A 917 25.49 45.50 30.68
N ASN A 918 24.25 45.89 30.44
CA ASN A 918 23.60 47.04 31.07
C ASN A 918 22.68 46.57 32.20
N PHE A 919 23.23 46.43 33.40
CA PHE A 919 22.48 46.12 34.60
C PHE A 919 22.20 47.41 35.39
N VAL A 920 20.96 47.88 35.36
CA VAL A 920 20.58 49.13 36.03
C VAL A 920 20.25 48.89 37.51
N GLY A 921 19.56 47.78 37.83
CA GLY A 921 19.19 47.42 39.19
C GLY A 921 20.31 46.71 39.97
N LEU A 922 19.92 46.04 41.07
CA LEU A 922 20.83 45.25 41.89
C LEU A 922 21.22 43.96 41.19
N ILE A 923 22.45 43.49 41.43
CA ILE A 923 22.97 42.22 40.93
C ILE A 923 23.15 41.27 42.12
N ASN A 924 22.44 40.15 42.10
CA ASN A 924 22.62 39.02 43.01
C ASN A 924 23.17 37.84 42.22
N ALA A 925 24.19 37.17 42.73
CA ALA A 925 24.80 36.05 42.02
C ALA A 925 25.35 35.00 42.98
N THR A 926 24.98 33.73 42.75
CA THR A 926 25.47 32.58 43.51
C THR A 926 25.98 31.49 42.57
N GLY A 927 27.22 31.05 42.72
CA GLY A 927 27.81 30.00 41.88
C GLY A 927 29.11 29.43 42.43
N ASN A 928 29.82 28.61 41.65
CA ASN A 928 31.19 28.20 41.99
C ASN A 928 32.21 29.27 41.61
N ILE A 929 32.17 29.73 40.36
CA ILE A 929 32.84 30.95 39.90
C ILE A 929 31.76 31.95 39.57
N VAL A 930 31.89 33.20 40.03
CA VAL A 930 31.02 34.30 39.63
C VAL A 930 31.89 35.38 39.00
N SER A 931 31.87 35.48 37.67
CA SER A 931 32.67 36.44 36.94
C SER A 931 31.86 37.21 35.91
N MET A 932 32.02 38.53 35.92
CA MET A 932 31.45 39.43 34.92
C MET A 932 32.49 40.45 34.48
N SER A 933 32.69 40.64 33.19
CA SER A 933 33.68 41.60 32.69
C SER A 933 33.28 42.30 31.39
N GLY A 934 33.53 43.61 31.30
CA GLY A 934 33.26 44.36 30.08
C GLY A 934 33.45 45.87 30.19
N THR A 935 32.95 46.59 29.19
CA THR A 935 32.84 48.06 29.12
C THR A 935 31.35 48.46 29.13
N PRO A 936 30.62 48.21 30.24
CA PRO A 936 29.19 48.45 30.30
C PRO A 936 28.86 49.96 30.26
N PRO A 937 27.62 50.34 29.91
CA PRO A 937 27.21 51.75 29.83
C PRO A 937 26.77 52.34 31.18
N ALA A 938 26.88 51.59 32.28
CA ALA A 938 26.42 51.99 33.60
C ALA A 938 27.31 51.42 34.71
N ILE A 939 27.18 52.00 35.91
CA ILE A 939 27.71 51.43 37.14
C ILE A 939 27.04 50.09 37.45
N TRP A 940 27.78 49.13 38.01
CA TRP A 940 27.20 47.87 38.46
C TRP A 940 26.97 47.91 39.98
N ASN A 941 25.71 47.71 40.39
CA ASN A 941 25.29 47.68 41.78
C ASN A 941 25.27 46.24 42.29
N LEU A 942 26.40 45.76 42.80
CA LEU A 942 26.52 44.44 43.39
C LEU A 942 25.79 44.43 44.74
N ASN A 943 24.93 43.44 44.96
CA ASN A 943 24.20 43.26 46.21
C ASN A 943 24.70 42.00 46.92
N ASP A 944 24.07 40.84 46.69
CA ASP A 944 24.47 39.59 47.33
C ASP A 944 25.20 38.68 46.32
N ILE A 945 26.53 38.64 46.44
CA ILE A 945 27.43 37.89 45.57
C ILE A 945 28.12 36.80 46.40
N THR A 946 27.82 35.54 46.10
CA THR A 946 28.42 34.39 46.79
C THR A 946 29.07 33.46 45.78
N ALA A 947 30.32 33.06 46.04
CA ALA A 947 30.97 32.03 45.23
C ALA A 947 31.69 30.98 46.11
N THR A 948 31.75 29.73 45.66
CA THR A 948 32.55 28.70 46.36
C THR A 948 34.02 28.67 45.94
N SER A 949 34.41 29.38 44.87
CA SER A 949 35.78 29.48 44.40
C SER A 949 36.23 30.91 44.17
N THR A 950 35.78 31.55 43.09
CA THR A 950 36.33 32.85 42.64
C THR A 950 35.21 33.83 42.33
N ILE A 951 35.37 35.08 42.77
CA ILE A 951 34.55 36.22 42.39
C ILE A 951 35.41 37.15 41.53
N GLY A 952 34.92 37.56 40.36
CA GLY A 952 35.69 38.40 39.44
C GLY A 952 34.81 39.40 38.70
N PHE A 953 34.73 40.64 39.16
CA PHE A 953 33.98 41.70 38.50
C PHE A 953 34.91 42.76 37.92
N THR A 954 34.74 43.05 36.63
CA THR A 954 35.50 44.11 35.93
C THR A 954 34.57 45.01 35.14
N ASN A 955 34.35 46.23 35.64
CA ASN A 955 33.67 47.30 34.91
C ASN A 955 34.73 48.30 34.42
N ASN A 956 35.06 48.27 33.13
CA ASN A 956 36.14 49.11 32.59
C ASN A 956 35.73 50.58 32.34
N ALA A 957 34.43 50.86 32.24
CA ALA A 957 33.91 52.18 31.86
C ALA A 957 33.41 53.00 33.07
N HIS A 958 32.91 52.31 34.09
CA HIS A 958 32.30 52.86 35.30
C HIS A 958 32.83 52.14 36.54
N GLY A 959 32.19 52.37 37.69
CA GLY A 959 32.56 51.76 38.96
C GLY A 959 31.80 50.48 39.30
N LEU A 960 32.08 49.98 40.51
CA LEU A 960 31.26 48.99 41.21
C LEU A 960 30.77 49.60 42.52
N THR A 961 29.48 49.43 42.82
CA THR A 961 28.89 49.78 44.11
C THR A 961 28.47 48.52 44.84
N PHE A 962 28.83 48.38 46.12
CA PHE A 962 28.52 47.23 46.96
C PHE A 962 27.39 47.57 47.94
N ASN A 963 26.27 46.85 47.85
CA ASN A 963 25.05 47.09 48.61
C ASN A 963 24.68 45.94 49.56
N GLY A 964 25.37 44.80 49.47
CA GLY A 964 25.08 43.58 50.22
C GLY A 964 26.35 42.76 50.47
N VAL A 965 26.21 41.45 50.67
CA VAL A 965 27.33 40.57 51.02
C VAL A 965 28.10 40.13 49.78
N ILE A 966 29.42 40.29 49.79
CA ILE A 966 30.35 39.68 48.84
C ILE A 966 31.16 38.62 49.59
N SER A 967 30.98 37.34 49.28
CA SER A 967 31.60 36.25 50.04
C SER A 967 32.13 35.14 49.13
N GLY A 968 33.42 34.84 49.22
CA GLY A 968 34.00 33.67 48.57
C GLY A 968 35.32 33.22 49.21
N PRO A 969 35.53 31.90 49.44
CA PRO A 969 36.68 31.36 50.17
C PRO A 969 37.97 31.31 49.32
N GLY A 970 38.10 32.16 48.31
CA GLY A 970 39.21 32.13 47.36
C GLY A 970 39.57 33.54 46.90
N LEU A 971 39.78 33.72 45.60
CA LEU A 971 40.10 35.02 45.02
C LEU A 971 38.81 35.83 44.81
N VAL A 972 38.75 37.01 45.41
CA VAL A 972 37.77 38.05 45.10
C VAL A 972 38.50 39.19 44.39
N GLN A 973 38.26 39.34 43.09
CA GLN A 973 38.85 40.37 42.25
C GLN A 973 37.78 41.38 41.82
N LEU A 974 37.95 42.63 42.24
CA LEU A 974 36.99 43.72 42.00
C LEU A 974 37.71 44.87 41.29
N ARG A 975 37.35 45.11 40.03
CA ARG A 975 37.97 46.13 39.19
C ARG A 975 36.91 47.11 38.70
N GLY A 976 37.00 48.36 39.14
CA GLY A 976 36.27 49.50 38.59
C GLY A 976 37.19 50.34 37.72
N GLY A 977 36.67 50.96 36.68
CA GLY A 977 37.41 51.79 35.74
C GLY A 977 36.71 53.13 35.49
N GLY A 978 37.26 53.91 34.57
CA GLY A 978 36.65 55.14 34.10
C GLY A 978 36.38 56.19 35.18
N THR A 979 35.11 56.47 35.48
CA THR A 979 34.69 57.69 36.19
C THR A 979 34.29 57.54 37.66
N GLU A 980 34.02 56.34 38.19
CA GLU A 980 33.24 56.19 39.45
C GLU A 980 33.92 55.35 40.56
N GLY A 981 34.94 54.55 40.26
CA GLY A 981 35.73 53.82 41.28
C GLY A 981 35.00 52.64 41.96
N LEU A 982 35.38 52.31 43.20
CA LEU A 982 34.77 51.24 43.99
C LEU A 982 34.20 51.83 45.29
N LEU A 983 32.92 51.59 45.56
CA LEU A 983 32.21 52.19 46.71
C LEU A 983 31.37 51.15 47.46
N GLN A 984 31.62 51.00 48.76
CA GLN A 984 30.78 50.24 49.68
C GLN A 984 29.70 51.15 50.28
N VAL A 985 28.43 50.80 50.07
CA VAL A 985 27.26 51.50 50.61
C VAL A 985 26.61 50.72 51.73
N ALA A 986 26.64 49.39 51.65
CA ALA A 986 26.12 48.47 52.67
C ALA A 986 26.76 47.07 52.52
N GLY A 987 26.52 46.20 53.51
CA GLY A 987 26.99 44.82 53.52
C GLY A 987 28.48 44.67 53.87
N THR A 988 29.05 43.50 53.56
CA THR A 988 30.41 43.11 53.94
C THR A 988 31.13 42.41 52.80
N ILE A 989 32.45 42.43 52.83
CA ILE A 989 33.31 41.65 51.92
C ILE A 989 34.07 40.61 52.73
N ALA A 990 33.96 39.33 52.37
CA ALA A 990 34.68 38.21 52.96
C ALA A 990 35.50 37.47 51.89
N ALA A 991 36.83 37.42 52.05
CA ALA A 991 37.74 36.84 51.07
C ALA A 991 39.07 36.34 51.67
N ASP A 992 39.60 35.23 51.15
CA ASP A 992 40.99 34.83 51.48
C ASP A 992 42.00 35.73 50.78
N LEU A 993 41.74 36.07 49.51
CA LEU A 993 42.53 37.04 48.75
C LEU A 993 41.59 38.04 48.11
N LEU A 994 41.66 39.30 48.58
CA LEU A 994 40.94 40.42 48.00
C LEU A 994 41.89 41.25 47.12
N GLU A 995 41.61 41.30 45.82
CA GLU A 995 42.30 42.16 44.88
C GLU A 995 41.37 43.26 44.38
N MET A 996 41.80 44.52 44.50
CA MET A 996 40.99 45.65 44.08
C MET A 996 41.76 46.62 43.18
N ALA A 997 41.08 47.14 42.16
CA ALA A 997 41.60 48.21 41.31
C ALA A 997 40.48 49.17 40.88
N ALA A 998 40.77 50.47 40.79
CA ALA A 998 39.77 51.50 40.47
C ALA A 998 40.14 52.35 39.22
N GLY A 999 41.12 51.93 38.41
CA GLY A 999 41.50 52.62 37.17
C GLY A 999 41.90 54.08 37.34
N GLY A 1000 42.50 54.45 38.48
CA GLY A 1000 42.85 55.83 38.84
C GLY A 1000 41.76 56.60 39.61
N GLN A 1001 40.63 55.96 39.94
CA GLN A 1001 39.59 56.50 40.83
C GLN A 1001 39.82 56.06 42.29
N ASN A 1002 38.84 56.28 43.16
CA ASN A 1002 38.94 55.93 44.58
C ASN A 1002 38.35 54.54 44.87
N ILE A 1003 38.89 53.88 45.88
CA ILE A 1003 38.31 52.71 46.55
C ILE A 1003 37.87 53.17 47.94
N ASP A 1004 36.59 53.00 48.27
CA ASP A 1004 36.03 53.30 49.58
C ASP A 1004 35.26 52.09 50.13
N VAL A 1005 35.92 51.30 50.96
CA VAL A 1005 35.37 50.15 51.69
C VAL A 1005 35.52 50.42 53.18
N SER A 1006 34.74 51.38 53.67
CA SER A 1006 34.90 51.96 55.00
C SER A 1006 33.90 51.46 56.04
N LEU A 1007 32.97 50.58 55.68
CA LEU A 1007 32.02 50.02 56.64
C LEU A 1007 32.66 48.86 57.43
N PRO A 1008 32.32 48.69 58.71
CA PRO A 1008 32.83 47.57 59.51
C PRO A 1008 32.20 46.24 59.07
N GLY A 1009 32.90 45.14 59.32
CA GLY A 1009 32.42 43.77 59.05
C GLY A 1009 33.07 43.09 57.84
N ASN A 1010 33.98 43.76 57.12
CA ASN A 1010 34.78 43.10 56.08
C ASN A 1010 35.89 42.27 56.72
N ASP A 1011 36.19 41.14 56.09
CA ASP A 1011 37.12 40.11 56.56
C ASP A 1011 37.95 39.65 55.36
N ALA A 1012 39.17 40.17 55.23
CA ALA A 1012 40.10 39.80 54.17
C ALA A 1012 41.43 39.32 54.77
N ASN A 1013 41.83 38.08 54.46
CA ASN A 1013 43.11 37.55 54.93
C ASN A 1013 44.30 38.22 54.23
N LEU A 1014 44.24 38.39 52.90
CA LEU A 1014 45.27 39.06 52.10
C LEU A 1014 44.65 40.12 51.19
N LEU A 1015 45.11 41.36 51.31
CA LEU A 1015 44.66 42.49 50.50
C LEU A 1015 45.74 42.98 49.52
N ARG A 1016 45.36 43.12 48.25
CA ARG A 1016 46.15 43.77 47.19
C ARG A 1016 45.38 44.92 46.53
N LEU A 1017 46.06 46.03 46.32
CA LEU A 1017 45.46 47.26 45.79
C LEU A 1017 46.32 47.85 44.67
N TYR A 1018 45.81 47.95 43.46
CA TYR A 1018 46.58 48.53 42.35
C TYR A 1018 45.75 49.47 41.49
N ASP A 1019 46.42 50.25 40.65
CA ASP A 1019 45.81 51.17 39.67
C ASP A 1019 44.70 52.06 40.26
N THR A 1020 44.94 52.70 41.41
CA THR A 1020 43.92 53.48 42.16
C THR A 1020 44.51 54.79 42.66
N ASN A 1021 43.70 55.85 42.80
CA ASN A 1021 44.14 57.12 43.38
C ASN A 1021 44.14 57.07 44.92
N ASN A 1022 42.99 56.88 45.56
CA ASN A 1022 42.89 56.77 47.01
C ASN A 1022 42.18 55.48 47.40
N ALA A 1023 42.61 54.82 48.47
CA ALA A 1023 41.96 53.62 48.98
C ALA A 1023 41.70 53.71 50.49
N THR A 1024 40.46 53.45 50.92
CA THR A 1024 40.08 53.25 52.32
C THR A 1024 39.55 51.82 52.48
N PHE A 1025 40.06 51.08 53.46
CA PHE A 1025 39.61 49.73 53.77
C PHE A 1025 39.52 49.50 55.28
N VAL A 1026 38.41 48.92 55.75
CA VAL A 1026 38.19 48.54 57.15
C VAL A 1026 37.99 47.04 57.23
N ASP A 1027 38.92 46.36 57.89
CA ASP A 1027 38.90 44.95 58.22
C ASP A 1027 38.53 44.74 59.71
N VAL A 1028 37.85 43.64 60.03
CA VAL A 1028 37.52 43.27 61.43
C VAL A 1028 38.50 42.29 62.05
N ASP A 1029 39.36 41.65 61.25
CA ASP A 1029 40.36 40.64 61.62
C ASP A 1029 41.78 41.07 61.18
N ASP A 1030 42.76 40.17 61.31
CA ASP A 1030 44.14 40.47 60.95
C ASP A 1030 44.34 40.41 59.43
N ILE A 1031 44.98 41.43 58.85
CA ILE A 1031 45.17 41.52 57.40
C ILE A 1031 46.65 41.45 57.00
N ASP A 1032 46.98 40.54 56.08
CA ASP A 1032 48.23 40.58 55.33
C ASP A 1032 48.08 41.56 54.15
N PHE A 1033 49.07 42.43 53.98
CA PHE A 1033 49.01 43.53 53.01
C PHE A 1033 50.18 43.44 52.03
N ALA A 1034 49.90 43.43 50.71
CA ALA A 1034 50.92 43.29 49.66
C ALA A 1034 50.55 44.00 48.34
N ASP A 1035 51.56 44.29 47.50
CA ASP A 1035 51.41 44.82 46.13
C ASP A 1035 50.48 46.04 46.02
N VAL A 1036 50.81 47.12 46.75
CA VAL A 1036 49.99 48.34 46.83
C VAL A 1036 50.57 49.50 46.02
N ASN A 1037 49.81 49.98 45.03
CA ASN A 1037 50.18 51.11 44.17
C ASN A 1037 49.05 52.14 44.11
N VAL A 1038 49.03 53.07 45.08
CA VAL A 1038 48.03 54.13 45.22
C VAL A 1038 48.65 55.47 45.67
N ASN A 1039 47.91 56.58 45.59
CA ASN A 1039 48.39 57.89 46.07
C ASN A 1039 48.17 58.09 47.57
N ASN A 1040 47.00 57.70 48.11
CA ASN A 1040 46.69 57.70 49.54
C ASN A 1040 46.06 56.36 49.93
N VAL A 1041 46.44 55.80 51.07
CA VAL A 1041 45.81 54.58 51.61
C VAL A 1041 45.44 54.75 53.08
N THR A 1042 44.24 54.33 53.47
CA THR A 1042 43.82 54.23 54.87
C THR A 1042 43.33 52.82 55.14
N ILE A 1043 44.10 52.05 55.90
CA ILE A 1043 43.72 50.68 56.32
C ILE A 1043 43.41 50.71 57.81
N THR A 1044 42.31 50.11 58.22
CA THR A 1044 41.96 49.91 59.63
C THR A 1044 41.72 48.42 59.86
N ALA A 1045 42.47 47.81 60.77
CA ALA A 1045 42.38 46.39 61.13
C ALA A 1045 42.99 46.18 62.53
N PRO A 1046 42.59 45.17 63.32
CA PRO A 1046 43.28 44.80 64.56
C PRO A 1046 44.81 44.70 64.43
N THR A 1047 45.29 43.87 63.50
CA THR A 1047 46.70 43.76 63.11
C THR A 1047 46.85 43.95 61.61
N ILE A 1048 47.88 44.68 61.20
CA ILE A 1048 48.27 44.89 59.79
C ILE A 1048 49.68 44.32 59.62
N ASN A 1049 49.82 43.27 58.83
CA ASN A 1049 51.10 42.62 58.57
C ASN A 1049 51.57 42.86 57.13
N PHE A 1050 52.72 43.51 56.96
CA PHE A 1050 53.32 43.67 55.63
C PHE A 1050 53.96 42.35 55.20
N GLY A 1051 53.36 41.67 54.21
CA GLY A 1051 53.78 40.36 53.72
C GLY A 1051 55.07 40.36 52.88
N GLY A 1052 55.66 39.17 52.70
CA GLY A 1052 56.90 39.00 51.94
C GLY A 1052 56.72 39.31 50.45
N GLY A 1053 57.58 40.17 49.89
CA GLY A 1053 57.48 40.63 48.50
C GLY A 1053 56.67 41.92 48.31
N SER A 1054 56.13 42.51 49.38
CA SER A 1054 55.41 43.79 49.30
C SER A 1054 56.28 44.86 48.64
N LEU A 1055 55.90 45.38 47.47
CA LEU A 1055 56.34 46.67 46.95
C LEU A 1055 55.18 47.65 47.12
N VAL A 1056 55.21 48.43 48.19
CA VAL A 1056 54.26 49.53 48.40
C VAL A 1056 54.84 50.75 47.69
N ALA A 1057 54.35 51.13 46.51
CA ALA A 1057 54.83 52.32 45.78
C ALA A 1057 53.81 53.45 45.94
N LEU A 1058 54.10 54.36 46.87
CA LEU A 1058 53.22 55.47 47.22
C LEU A 1058 53.76 56.76 46.60
N ASN A 1059 52.93 57.44 45.80
CA ASN A 1059 53.18 58.81 45.36
C ASN A 1059 53.01 59.80 46.54
N SER A 1060 53.08 61.12 46.31
CA SER A 1060 53.34 62.13 47.36
C SER A 1060 52.24 62.40 48.43
N GLY A 1061 51.40 61.42 48.79
CA GLY A 1061 50.19 61.54 49.62
C GLY A 1061 50.33 61.19 51.12
N ALA A 1062 49.21 61.13 51.84
CA ALA A 1062 49.08 60.71 53.25
C ALA A 1062 48.54 59.27 53.35
N SER A 1063 49.27 58.41 54.07
CA SER A 1063 48.91 57.00 54.28
C SER A 1063 48.73 56.70 55.77
N ASN A 1064 47.57 56.14 56.15
CA ASN A 1064 47.20 55.83 57.53
C ASN A 1064 47.02 54.32 57.72
N PHE A 1065 47.71 53.75 58.70
CA PHE A 1065 47.56 52.35 59.11
C PHE A 1065 47.07 52.31 60.56
N ASN A 1066 45.77 52.10 60.73
CA ASN A 1066 45.04 52.13 61.99
C ASN A 1066 44.90 50.70 62.55
N GLY A 1067 45.99 50.17 63.10
CA GLY A 1067 46.08 48.81 63.63
C GLY A 1067 47.47 48.54 64.20
N ASP A 1068 47.64 47.46 64.96
CA ASP A 1068 48.97 47.02 65.37
C ASP A 1068 49.76 46.55 64.13
N VAL A 1069 50.93 47.13 63.89
CA VAL A 1069 51.64 46.95 62.61
C VAL A 1069 52.84 46.03 62.79
N THR A 1070 52.94 45.00 61.94
CA THR A 1070 54.07 44.08 61.87
C THR A 1070 54.61 43.94 60.45
N SER A 1071 55.83 43.41 60.32
CA SER A 1071 56.47 43.17 59.03
C SER A 1071 57.28 41.87 59.07
N VAL A 1072 57.26 41.12 57.96
CA VAL A 1072 58.10 39.92 57.77
C VAL A 1072 59.34 40.23 56.93
N ALA A 1073 60.34 39.34 56.93
CA ALA A 1073 61.58 39.57 56.19
C ALA A 1073 61.33 39.60 54.66
N GLY A 1074 61.76 40.69 54.01
CA GLY A 1074 61.60 40.89 52.56
C GLY A 1074 60.42 41.78 52.15
N SER A 1075 59.71 42.39 53.11
CA SER A 1075 58.73 43.44 52.85
C SER A 1075 59.44 44.77 52.51
N ILE A 1076 58.98 45.49 51.48
CA ILE A 1076 59.55 46.76 51.02
C ILE A 1076 58.47 47.85 51.02
N PHE A 1077 58.73 48.98 51.66
CA PHE A 1077 57.82 50.13 51.69
C PHE A 1077 58.47 51.36 51.06
N ASN A 1078 58.01 51.72 49.86
CA ASN A 1078 58.56 52.83 49.08
C ASN A 1078 57.58 54.03 49.04
N HIS A 1079 57.92 55.08 49.79
CA HIS A 1079 57.12 56.30 49.88
C HIS A 1079 57.83 57.49 49.23
N ASN A 1080 57.36 57.93 48.07
CA ASN A 1080 58.02 58.96 47.25
C ASN A 1080 57.76 60.42 47.73
N GLY A 1081 57.02 60.63 48.81
CA GLY A 1081 56.78 61.94 49.48
C GLY A 1081 55.46 61.97 50.27
N GLY A 1082 55.23 62.93 51.18
CA GLY A 1082 53.99 63.02 51.99
C GLY A 1082 54.13 62.50 53.43
N THR A 1083 53.04 62.02 54.06
CA THR A 1083 53.04 61.51 55.46
C THR A 1083 52.64 60.04 55.56
N VAL A 1084 53.25 59.32 56.50
CA VAL A 1084 52.90 57.93 56.83
C VAL A 1084 52.65 57.86 58.32
N ASP A 1085 51.43 57.52 58.69
CA ASP A 1085 50.97 57.48 60.08
C ASP A 1085 50.63 56.04 60.45
N PHE A 1086 51.41 55.47 61.38
CA PHE A 1086 51.14 54.18 62.02
C PHE A 1086 50.47 54.45 63.36
N ASN A 1087 49.17 54.16 63.48
CA ASN A 1087 48.32 54.60 64.59
C ASN A 1087 48.00 53.50 65.61
N GLY A 1088 48.63 52.32 65.49
CA GLY A 1088 48.46 51.18 66.40
C GLY A 1088 49.10 51.34 67.78
N THR A 1089 48.81 50.40 68.67
CA THR A 1089 49.38 50.32 70.01
C THR A 1089 50.74 49.59 70.04
N SER A 1090 50.97 48.71 69.08
CA SER A 1090 52.21 47.95 68.85
C SER A 1090 52.68 48.12 67.41
N ILE A 1091 53.93 48.58 67.21
CA ILE A 1091 54.53 48.82 65.89
C ILE A 1091 55.89 48.12 65.82
N ASN A 1092 55.99 47.07 64.99
CA ASN A 1092 57.23 46.31 64.77
C ASN A 1092 57.60 46.28 63.28
N LEU A 1093 58.44 47.24 62.89
CA LEU A 1093 58.93 47.42 61.52
C LEU A 1093 60.37 46.90 61.33
N SER A 1094 60.87 46.06 62.24
CA SER A 1094 62.29 45.65 62.24
C SER A 1094 62.71 44.84 61.01
N SER A 1095 61.74 44.28 60.27
CA SER A 1095 61.97 43.49 59.05
C SER A 1095 61.55 44.23 57.76
N LEU A 1096 61.04 45.46 57.87
CA LEU A 1096 60.61 46.29 56.74
C LEU A 1096 61.80 47.05 56.13
N GLN A 1097 61.97 46.99 54.81
CA GLN A 1097 62.99 47.72 54.05
C GLN A 1097 62.49 49.03 53.44
#